data_AF-A0A7S3KZS8-F1
#
_entry.id   AF-A0A7S3KZS8-F1
#
_cell.length_a   1.000
_cell.length_b   1.000
_cell.length_c   1.000
_cell.angle_alpha   90.00
_cell.angle_beta   90.00
_cell.angle_gamma   90.00
#
_symmetry.space_group_name_H-M   'P 1'
#
loop_
_entity.id
_entity.type
_entity.pdbx_description
1 polymer ?
#
loop_
_entity_poly.entity_id
_entity_poly.type
_entity_poly.pdbx_seq_one_letter_code
_entity_poly.pdbx_strand_id
1 'polypeptide(L)'
;MADQIEQLLVAASQADRASEQTLEQYVEQNFAEFCRALATIIAEEQRGMQGRQMAVLYFKNLLAGQSAAVQTQKHDRWKALAPEVRQEVKEKVLQTLLNTQVAGLPHFCAIVAAEIAVIEMPFKEWPTFSQSLAITANPNASEAVKVAALECLGYTCERLAQVEELVPNVPELDAGVVDSMLTTIVDGAQPDKSDNMRRAALQALKNSLIYIRKNMETKAERDFIMTAIAEASRSQDESIRQLCFGCLDIICDQYYDFIAEYMTHIYNMTTDAIKSDQFEEVKMEAIEVWTTLANVEQDMLFTERQTQSMGFPLERAPCPNYVMAASEHLLPLLLQTLTQVEEDVEEETWTLQASASNCVELISLTIEGRILQFVVPFVQQNILSPDWKFRDASIVAFMSIQEGCPTEAIGNFVRESLSVMIGAFKDPSPVVQSSAVHCVGTMCKLHLDALQPQAVRGILEAFLEKLSEGPAMSSRCCTGIYNVAKSVARQFPGDPPNSNLLSEPMRYLMPKLLALSDRPDSNEHNLRVASMSAAAALVSASAMDVQGIFRELLPHIIDRTKLVLNTHVISQEEKDAREQVLGSLCGLFQTLYQRMDTADVIDRTTEVMNLLMQILQVNNISCHEEAFFAVGAVAANIEESFLPFMQQFTPLLVQGLQQFSIDSMLSVSVGVVVDICAAIGPAFQPFADTVVQVLLQCLRDGSVVRDVKPTVVSAFGDIAMAIQAAYEPYLQVTVMLLMQASQQTAESPEMIDFINTLRTSVLEAYSGITVGLSEGGRADLFVGSVPPVLQFLNLLATDQTKDDMVLQKAVALLGDLANEMGPQVKNHLQQPFVEQLVSQAVASQDESVRQYAEWSREKIQALMQGP
;
A
#
# COMPACT_ATOMS: atom_id res chain seq x y z
N MET A 1 36.27 21.92 -26.07
CA MET A 1 35.71 21.12 -24.96
C MET A 1 34.39 20.46 -25.35
N ALA A 2 33.40 21.20 -25.86
CA ALA A 2 32.11 20.64 -26.33
C ALA A 2 32.28 19.46 -27.32
N ASP A 3 33.11 19.60 -28.37
CA ASP A 3 33.32 18.51 -29.35
C ASP A 3 33.88 17.23 -28.72
N GLN A 4 34.77 17.37 -27.74
CA GLN A 4 35.38 16.24 -27.04
C GLN A 4 34.36 15.56 -26.11
N ILE A 5 33.55 16.34 -25.39
CA ILE A 5 32.48 15.82 -24.53
C ILE A 5 31.41 15.13 -25.36
N GLU A 6 31.02 15.68 -26.51
CA GLU A 6 30.04 15.05 -27.42
C GLU A 6 30.52 13.68 -27.88
N GLN A 7 31.80 13.54 -28.26
CA GLN A 7 32.38 12.25 -28.64
C GLN A 7 32.36 11.24 -27.49
N LEU A 8 32.72 11.68 -26.27
CA LEU A 8 32.69 10.82 -25.08
C LEU A 8 31.27 10.38 -24.71
N LEU A 9 30.28 11.28 -24.81
CA LEU A 9 28.87 10.95 -24.55
C LEU A 9 28.34 9.90 -25.52
N VAL A 10 28.65 10.05 -26.82
CA VAL A 10 28.25 9.07 -27.83
C VAL A 10 28.93 7.73 -27.60
N ALA A 11 30.22 7.71 -27.25
CA ALA A 11 30.93 6.47 -26.93
C ALA A 11 30.39 5.79 -25.66
N ALA A 12 30.13 6.55 -24.60
CA ALA A 12 29.52 6.03 -23.36
C ALA A 12 28.15 5.41 -23.60
N SER A 13 27.33 6.01 -24.49
CA SER A 13 26.03 5.44 -24.88
C SER A 13 26.11 4.05 -25.54
N GLN A 14 27.30 3.67 -26.01
CA GLN A 14 27.61 2.36 -26.59
C GLN A 14 28.30 1.43 -25.57
N ALA A 15 28.12 1.68 -24.28
CA ALA A 15 28.69 0.93 -23.15
C ALA A 15 30.22 0.97 -23.07
N ASP A 16 30.86 2.03 -23.56
CA ASP A 16 32.29 2.25 -23.36
C ASP A 16 32.60 2.79 -21.95
N ARG A 17 32.98 1.88 -21.05
CA ARG A 17 33.33 2.20 -19.65
C ARG A 17 34.48 3.20 -19.51
N ALA A 18 35.39 3.28 -20.47
CA ALA A 18 36.50 4.24 -20.40
C ALA A 18 35.99 5.68 -20.61
N SER A 19 35.03 5.85 -21.53
CA SER A 19 34.37 7.14 -21.76
C SER A 19 33.51 7.55 -20.57
N GLU A 20 32.78 6.63 -19.94
CA GLU A 20 32.01 6.88 -18.71
C GLU A 20 32.91 7.40 -17.57
N GLN A 21 34.01 6.70 -17.27
CA GLN A 21 34.96 7.13 -16.23
C GLN A 21 35.59 8.50 -16.55
N THR A 22 35.85 8.78 -17.82
CA THR A 22 36.38 10.09 -18.24
C THR A 22 35.34 11.19 -18.03
N LEU A 23 34.06 10.94 -18.32
CA LEU A 23 32.98 11.89 -18.06
C LEU A 23 32.79 12.15 -16.56
N GLU A 24 32.88 11.12 -15.71
CA GLU A 24 32.85 11.28 -14.25
C GLU A 24 33.99 12.17 -13.74
N GLN A 25 35.21 11.99 -14.26
CA GLN A 25 36.35 12.85 -13.93
C GLN A 25 36.12 14.31 -14.35
N TYR A 26 35.54 14.56 -15.53
CA TYR A 26 35.18 15.91 -15.96
C TYR A 26 34.15 16.55 -15.04
N VAL A 27 33.15 15.78 -14.62
CA VAL A 27 32.13 16.22 -13.66
C VAL A 27 32.80 16.63 -12.36
N GLU A 28 33.63 15.77 -11.75
CA GLU A 28 34.32 16.04 -10.49
C GLU A 28 35.27 17.24 -10.54
N GLN A 29 36.08 17.35 -11.60
CA GLN A 29 37.16 18.34 -11.65
C GLN A 29 36.75 19.68 -12.27
N ASN A 30 35.79 19.68 -13.21
CA ASN A 30 35.47 20.84 -14.05
C ASN A 30 33.95 21.03 -14.25
N PHE A 31 33.17 20.89 -13.19
CA PHE A 31 31.70 20.90 -13.25
C PHE A 31 31.10 22.10 -14.01
N ALA A 32 31.60 23.32 -13.77
CA ALA A 32 31.13 24.55 -14.43
C ALA A 32 31.31 24.52 -15.95
N GLU A 33 32.51 24.19 -16.41
CA GLU A 33 32.83 24.10 -17.84
C GLU A 33 32.12 22.92 -18.51
N PHE A 34 31.91 21.84 -17.76
CA PHE A 34 31.12 20.71 -18.23
C PHE A 34 29.67 21.11 -18.50
N CYS A 35 29.03 21.84 -17.58
CA CYS A 35 27.66 22.36 -17.78
C CYS A 35 27.59 23.31 -19.00
N ARG A 36 28.55 24.22 -19.16
CA ARG A 36 28.64 25.11 -20.35
C ARG A 36 28.80 24.32 -21.65
N ALA A 37 29.62 23.26 -21.63
CA ALA A 37 29.84 22.42 -22.80
C ALA A 37 28.58 21.63 -23.17
N LEU A 38 27.87 21.03 -22.20
CA LEU A 38 26.60 20.35 -22.45
C LEU A 38 25.56 21.33 -23.02
N ALA A 39 25.39 22.51 -22.41
CA ALA A 39 24.49 23.55 -22.92
C ALA A 39 24.83 23.97 -24.36
N THR A 40 26.12 23.95 -24.71
CA THR A 40 26.60 24.22 -26.06
C THR A 40 26.23 23.12 -27.04
N ILE A 41 26.46 21.85 -26.69
CA ILE A 41 26.09 20.69 -27.52
C ILE A 41 24.58 20.69 -27.78
N ILE A 42 23.79 20.98 -26.75
CA ILE A 42 22.32 21.02 -26.83
C ILE A 42 21.87 22.16 -27.75
N ALA A 43 22.37 23.38 -27.55
CA ALA A 43 21.81 24.59 -28.18
C ALA A 43 22.35 24.90 -29.60
N GLU A 44 23.53 24.40 -30.00
CA GLU A 44 24.12 24.77 -31.30
C GLU A 44 23.44 24.06 -32.47
N GLU A 45 22.82 24.83 -33.37
CA GLU A 45 22.03 24.34 -34.51
C GLU A 45 22.74 23.33 -35.44
N GLN A 46 24.08 23.40 -35.54
CA GLN A 46 24.90 22.56 -36.43
C GLN A 46 25.24 21.16 -35.86
N ARG A 47 24.91 20.89 -34.60
CA ARG A 47 25.21 19.62 -33.90
C ARG A 47 24.27 18.49 -34.31
N GLY A 48 24.73 17.24 -34.15
CA GLY A 48 23.95 16.04 -34.48
C GLY A 48 22.91 15.67 -33.41
N MET A 49 21.84 14.97 -33.81
CA MET A 49 20.75 14.57 -32.91
C MET A 49 21.20 13.63 -31.78
N GLN A 50 22.06 12.65 -32.08
CA GLN A 50 22.52 11.68 -31.09
C GLN A 50 23.34 12.33 -29.97
N GLY A 51 24.26 13.24 -30.33
CA GLY A 51 25.06 14.00 -29.36
C GLY A 51 24.17 14.88 -28.46
N ARG A 52 23.15 15.52 -29.05
CA ARG A 52 22.16 16.31 -28.28
C ARG A 52 21.35 15.46 -27.32
N GLN A 53 20.81 14.33 -27.76
CA GLN A 53 20.04 13.42 -26.91
C GLN A 53 20.86 12.96 -25.69
N MET A 54 22.12 12.58 -25.92
CA MET A 54 22.99 12.16 -24.83
C MET A 54 23.37 13.32 -23.91
N ALA A 55 23.60 14.51 -24.47
CA ALA A 55 23.87 15.70 -23.66
C ALA A 55 22.68 16.09 -22.77
N VAL A 56 21.44 16.01 -23.27
CA VAL A 56 20.22 16.25 -22.46
C VAL A 56 20.09 15.22 -21.35
N LEU A 57 20.21 13.93 -21.66
CA LEU A 57 20.13 12.85 -20.67
C LEU A 57 21.18 13.02 -19.57
N TYR A 58 22.42 13.32 -19.96
CA TYR A 58 23.50 13.53 -19.00
C TYR A 58 23.25 14.78 -18.16
N PHE A 59 22.80 15.89 -18.76
CA PHE A 59 22.47 17.12 -18.03
C PHE A 59 21.36 16.87 -16.99
N LYS A 60 20.29 16.17 -17.37
CA LYS A 60 19.23 15.76 -16.44
C LYS A 60 19.80 14.96 -15.27
N ASN A 61 20.66 13.99 -15.55
CA ASN A 61 21.30 13.18 -14.52
C ASN A 61 22.26 13.97 -13.61
N LEU A 62 22.75 15.15 -14.01
CA LEU A 62 23.52 16.02 -13.11
C LEU A 62 22.63 16.70 -12.07
N LEU A 63 21.33 16.87 -12.36
CA LEU A 63 20.39 17.65 -11.56
C LEU A 63 19.35 16.78 -10.81
N ALA A 64 19.02 15.60 -11.34
CA ALA A 64 18.03 14.69 -10.77
C ALA A 64 18.67 13.50 -10.03
N GLY A 65 18.17 13.18 -8.84
CA GLY A 65 18.57 12.09 -7.96
C GLY A 65 17.37 11.22 -7.56
N GLN A 66 17.66 9.98 -7.15
CA GLN A 66 16.63 9.00 -6.77
C GLN A 66 16.34 8.96 -5.25
N SER A 67 17.08 9.74 -4.46
CA SER A 67 16.88 9.84 -3.02
C SER A 67 17.02 11.29 -2.55
N ALA A 68 16.40 11.63 -1.42
CA ALA A 68 16.47 12.96 -0.83
C ALA A 68 17.90 13.48 -0.69
N ALA A 69 18.82 12.62 -0.22
CA ALA A 69 20.23 12.98 -0.02
C ALA A 69 20.94 13.27 -1.36
N VAL A 70 20.73 12.43 -2.37
CA VAL A 70 21.35 12.62 -3.69
C VAL A 70 20.75 13.82 -4.41
N GLN A 71 19.43 14.02 -4.32
CA GLN A 71 18.74 15.18 -4.90
C GLN A 71 19.27 16.48 -4.30
N THR A 72 19.37 16.55 -2.97
CA THR A 72 19.92 17.72 -2.24
C THR A 72 21.37 17.98 -2.63
N GLN A 73 22.21 16.95 -2.67
CA GLN A 73 23.61 17.08 -3.08
C GLN A 73 23.74 17.65 -4.49
N LYS A 74 22.92 17.19 -5.45
CA LYS A 74 22.93 17.68 -6.83
C LYS A 74 22.45 19.13 -6.93
N HIS A 75 21.39 19.49 -6.20
CA HIS A 75 20.91 20.86 -6.08
C HIS A 75 21.99 21.80 -5.52
N ASP A 76 22.62 21.43 -4.40
CA ASP A 76 23.66 22.23 -3.76
C ASP A 76 24.86 22.42 -4.68
N ARG A 77 25.23 21.37 -5.43
CA ARG A 77 26.30 21.43 -6.41
C ARG A 77 26.00 22.40 -7.54
N TRP A 78 24.76 22.42 -8.06
CA TRP A 78 24.33 23.41 -9.05
C TRP A 78 24.39 24.83 -8.45
N LYS A 79 23.82 25.04 -7.26
CA LYS A 79 23.78 26.35 -6.60
C LYS A 79 25.16 26.89 -6.22
N ALA A 80 26.13 26.02 -5.98
CA ALA A 80 27.52 26.38 -5.72
C ALA A 80 28.25 26.97 -6.95
N LEU A 81 27.69 26.83 -8.17
CA LEU A 81 28.22 27.47 -9.36
C LEU A 81 28.12 29.00 -9.26
N ALA A 82 29.12 29.69 -9.81
CA ALA A 82 29.12 31.14 -9.90
C ALA A 82 27.85 31.63 -10.64
N PRO A 83 27.18 32.71 -10.17
CA PRO A 83 25.94 33.20 -10.77
C PRO A 83 26.05 33.46 -12.28
N GLU A 84 27.22 33.91 -12.74
CA GLU A 84 27.48 34.17 -14.16
C GLU A 84 27.45 32.88 -14.99
N VAL A 85 28.00 31.78 -14.48
CA VAL A 85 27.98 30.47 -15.15
C VAL A 85 26.54 29.97 -15.27
N ARG A 86 25.78 30.04 -14.18
CA ARG A 86 24.37 29.64 -14.17
C ARG A 86 23.58 30.47 -15.17
N GLN A 87 23.78 31.79 -15.17
CA GLN A 87 23.10 32.71 -16.09
C GLN A 87 23.45 32.42 -17.56
N GLU A 88 24.71 32.20 -17.90
CA GLU A 88 25.13 31.85 -19.26
C GLU A 88 24.46 30.56 -19.77
N VAL A 89 24.41 29.51 -18.94
CA VAL A 89 23.78 28.24 -19.28
C VAL A 89 22.28 28.44 -19.49
N LYS A 90 21.61 29.12 -18.54
CA LYS A 90 20.18 29.44 -18.61
C LYS A 90 19.82 30.24 -19.86
N GLU A 91 20.54 31.33 -20.13
CA GLU A 91 20.31 32.18 -21.30
C GLU A 91 20.54 31.42 -22.60
N LYS A 92 21.59 30.60 -22.69
CA LYS A 92 21.89 29.85 -23.91
C LYS A 92 20.78 28.86 -24.26
N VAL A 93 20.31 28.11 -23.27
CA VAL A 93 19.22 27.13 -23.47
C VAL A 93 17.90 27.84 -23.77
N LEU A 94 17.54 28.86 -22.96
CA LEU A 94 16.27 29.56 -23.10
C LEU A 94 16.19 30.39 -24.41
N GLN A 95 17.24 31.11 -24.78
CA GLN A 95 17.24 31.87 -26.05
C GLN A 95 17.16 30.96 -27.26
N THR A 96 17.76 29.77 -27.19
CA THR A 96 17.68 28.79 -28.28
C THR A 96 16.27 28.22 -28.38
N LEU A 97 15.67 27.83 -27.24
CA LEU A 97 14.26 27.41 -27.19
C LEU A 97 13.34 28.44 -27.87
N LEU A 98 13.51 29.72 -27.55
CA LEU A 98 12.59 30.78 -27.98
C LEU A 98 12.76 31.26 -29.43
N ASN A 99 13.95 31.09 -30.02
CA ASN A 99 14.27 31.75 -31.30
C ASN A 99 14.67 30.81 -32.44
N THR A 100 15.05 29.57 -32.16
CA THR A 100 15.54 28.65 -33.20
C THR A 100 14.48 28.32 -34.25
N GLN A 101 14.93 28.07 -35.48
CA GLN A 101 14.10 27.58 -36.58
C GLN A 101 14.35 26.09 -36.87
N VAL A 102 15.25 25.44 -36.14
CA VAL A 102 15.57 24.02 -36.33
C VAL A 102 14.51 23.15 -35.65
N ALA A 103 13.82 22.33 -36.43
CA ALA A 103 12.81 21.41 -35.92
C ALA A 103 13.39 20.46 -34.84
N GLY A 104 12.64 20.24 -33.76
CA GLY A 104 13.01 19.37 -32.64
C GLY A 104 14.05 19.95 -31.66
N LEU A 105 14.83 20.97 -32.06
CA LEU A 105 15.78 21.62 -31.14
C LEU A 105 15.10 22.32 -29.93
N PRO A 106 13.97 23.03 -30.08
CA PRO A 106 13.30 23.65 -28.94
C PRO A 106 12.97 22.66 -27.82
N HIS A 107 12.58 21.44 -28.16
CA HIS A 107 12.21 20.38 -27.21
C HIS A 107 13.39 19.97 -26.31
N PHE A 108 14.59 19.77 -26.87
CA PHE A 108 15.77 19.47 -26.06
C PHE A 108 16.13 20.59 -25.09
N CYS A 109 15.94 21.84 -25.51
CA CYS A 109 16.13 22.99 -24.64
C CYS A 109 15.05 23.06 -23.56
N ALA A 110 13.81 22.69 -23.85
CA ALA A 110 12.70 22.66 -22.89
C ALA A 110 12.98 21.71 -21.72
N ILE A 111 13.46 20.50 -21.99
CA ILE A 111 13.79 19.51 -20.95
C ILE A 111 14.85 20.07 -19.98
N VAL A 112 15.93 20.64 -20.51
CA VAL A 112 17.02 21.15 -19.66
C VAL A 112 16.63 22.43 -18.94
N ALA A 113 15.87 23.31 -19.59
CA ALA A 113 15.34 24.51 -18.94
C ALA A 113 14.41 24.16 -17.78
N ALA A 114 13.58 23.13 -17.93
CA ALA A 114 12.72 22.63 -16.86
C ALA A 114 13.51 22.08 -15.66
N GLU A 115 14.52 21.23 -15.89
CA GLU A 115 15.36 20.69 -14.80
C GLU A 115 16.09 21.80 -14.02
N ILE A 116 16.53 22.88 -14.69
CA ILE A 116 17.13 24.03 -14.00
C ILE A 116 16.05 24.82 -13.23
N ALA A 117 14.87 25.01 -13.82
CA ALA A 117 13.76 25.73 -13.20
C ALA A 117 13.30 25.08 -11.89
N VAL A 118 13.28 23.74 -11.83
CA VAL A 118 12.96 22.95 -10.62
C VAL A 118 13.88 23.32 -9.43
N ILE A 119 15.14 23.65 -9.70
CA ILE A 119 16.12 24.03 -8.66
C ILE A 119 15.99 25.49 -8.24
N GLU A 120 15.75 26.38 -9.20
CA GLU A 120 15.90 27.83 -9.00
C GLU A 120 14.58 28.57 -8.74
N MET A 121 13.45 28.11 -9.29
CA MET A 121 12.16 28.79 -9.12
C MET A 121 11.66 28.80 -7.67
N PRO A 122 11.70 27.69 -6.90
CA PRO A 122 11.27 27.70 -5.50
C PRO A 122 12.03 28.73 -4.66
N PHE A 123 13.26 29.05 -5.06
CA PHE A 123 14.14 29.98 -4.35
C PHE A 123 14.16 31.39 -4.96
N LYS A 124 13.27 31.68 -5.92
CA LYS A 124 13.15 32.98 -6.61
C LYS A 124 14.42 33.41 -7.35
N GLU A 125 15.25 32.44 -7.78
CA GLU A 125 16.53 32.71 -8.47
C GLU A 125 16.39 32.79 -10.00
N TRP A 126 15.22 32.43 -10.54
CA TRP A 126 14.88 32.59 -11.97
C TRP A 126 13.49 33.21 -12.20
N PRO A 127 13.27 34.47 -11.77
CA PRO A 127 11.94 35.09 -11.77
C PRO A 127 11.35 35.34 -13.16
N THR A 128 12.18 35.41 -14.21
CA THR A 128 11.75 35.69 -15.59
C THR A 128 11.38 34.44 -16.38
N PHE A 129 11.52 33.24 -15.80
CA PHE A 129 11.34 31.96 -16.50
C PHE A 129 9.93 31.82 -17.09
N SER A 130 8.89 31.89 -16.26
CA SER A 130 7.49 31.72 -16.70
C SER A 130 7.07 32.79 -17.72
N GLN A 131 7.46 34.05 -17.49
CA GLN A 131 7.17 35.17 -18.38
C GLN A 131 7.81 34.99 -19.77
N SER A 132 9.00 34.41 -19.83
CA SER A 132 9.69 34.16 -21.11
C SER A 132 8.99 33.11 -21.96
N LEU A 133 8.29 32.16 -21.32
CA LEU A 133 7.55 31.09 -21.98
C LEU A 133 6.15 31.51 -22.45
N ALA A 134 5.68 32.72 -22.12
CA ALA A 134 4.49 33.33 -22.72
C ALA A 134 4.63 33.67 -24.23
N ILE A 135 5.67 33.14 -24.88
CA ILE A 135 5.94 33.21 -26.32
C ILE A 135 4.81 32.58 -27.16
N THR A 136 3.96 31.74 -26.56
CA THR A 136 2.77 31.15 -27.20
C THR A 136 1.84 32.21 -27.82
N ALA A 137 1.73 33.37 -27.17
CA ALA A 137 0.95 34.52 -27.62
C ALA A 137 1.60 35.29 -28.79
N ASN A 138 2.88 35.04 -29.10
CA ASN A 138 3.57 35.73 -30.20
C ASN A 138 3.15 35.13 -31.56
N PRO A 139 2.52 35.91 -32.47
CA PRO A 139 2.09 35.41 -33.77
C PRO A 139 3.27 35.04 -34.69
N ASN A 140 4.47 35.56 -34.43
CA ASN A 140 5.66 35.31 -35.25
C ASN A 140 6.50 34.10 -34.79
N ALA A 141 6.20 33.53 -33.61
CA ALA A 141 6.90 32.35 -33.12
C ALA A 141 6.43 31.10 -33.88
N SER A 142 7.36 30.20 -34.19
CA SER A 142 7.03 28.94 -34.88
C SER A 142 6.22 28.02 -33.95
N GLU A 143 5.39 27.15 -34.53
CA GLU A 143 4.60 26.19 -33.74
C GLU A 143 5.48 25.29 -32.87
N ALA A 144 6.63 24.83 -33.38
CA ALA A 144 7.58 24.02 -32.62
C ALA A 144 8.10 24.72 -31.36
N VAL A 145 8.35 26.03 -31.43
CA VAL A 145 8.76 26.84 -30.26
C VAL A 145 7.62 26.97 -29.26
N LYS A 146 6.38 27.19 -29.73
CA LYS A 146 5.21 27.31 -28.85
C LYS A 146 4.90 25.99 -28.14
N VAL A 147 4.95 24.87 -28.86
CA VAL A 147 4.78 23.53 -28.30
C VAL A 147 5.87 23.26 -27.26
N ALA A 148 7.15 23.50 -27.58
CA ALA A 148 8.23 23.28 -26.64
C ALA A 148 8.17 24.19 -25.40
N ALA A 149 7.63 25.41 -25.52
CA ALA A 149 7.39 26.27 -24.37
C ALA A 149 6.34 25.69 -23.42
N LEU A 150 5.26 25.11 -23.95
CA LEU A 150 4.24 24.41 -23.17
C LEU A 150 4.79 23.13 -22.53
N GLU A 151 5.55 22.32 -23.28
CA GLU A 151 6.26 21.14 -22.76
C GLU A 151 7.21 21.53 -21.62
N CYS A 152 7.97 22.62 -21.76
CA CYS A 152 8.86 23.12 -20.72
C CYS A 152 8.10 23.41 -19.42
N LEU A 153 6.94 24.07 -19.49
CA LEU A 153 6.08 24.32 -18.34
C LEU A 153 5.58 23.01 -17.71
N GLY A 154 5.09 22.08 -18.54
CA GLY A 154 4.61 20.78 -18.09
C GLY A 154 5.68 19.93 -17.40
N TYR A 155 6.89 19.84 -17.98
CA TYR A 155 8.03 19.14 -17.39
C TYR A 155 8.49 19.79 -16.08
N THR A 156 8.41 21.12 -16.01
CA THR A 156 8.76 21.85 -14.78
C THR A 156 7.82 21.49 -13.65
N CYS A 157 6.50 21.50 -13.89
CA CYS A 157 5.50 21.11 -12.90
C CYS A 157 5.66 19.66 -12.45
N GLU A 158 5.81 18.73 -13.40
CA GLU A 158 5.99 17.30 -13.09
C GLU A 158 7.23 17.04 -12.24
N ARG A 159 8.36 17.66 -12.61
CA ARG A 159 9.62 17.47 -11.87
C ARG A 159 9.63 18.16 -10.52
N LEU A 160 8.94 19.30 -10.37
CA LEU A 160 8.77 19.93 -9.06
C LEU A 160 7.98 19.04 -8.12
N ALA A 161 6.87 18.44 -8.58
CA ALA A 161 6.06 17.52 -7.78
C ALA A 161 6.90 16.37 -7.23
N GLN A 162 7.67 15.71 -8.11
CA GLN A 162 8.58 14.62 -7.73
C GLN A 162 9.66 15.04 -6.72
N VAL A 163 10.15 16.29 -6.81
CA VAL A 163 11.15 16.81 -5.86
C VAL A 163 10.52 17.16 -4.52
N GLU A 164 9.29 17.70 -4.50
CA GLU A 164 8.53 18.02 -3.29
C GLU A 164 8.18 16.75 -2.50
N GLU A 165 7.89 15.64 -3.17
CA GLU A 165 7.72 14.33 -2.54
C GLU A 165 9.03 13.77 -1.94
N LEU A 166 10.15 13.95 -2.64
CA LEU A 166 11.44 13.39 -2.23
C LEU A 166 12.18 14.23 -1.18
N VAL A 167 12.07 15.56 -1.23
CA VAL A 167 12.85 16.49 -0.42
C VAL A 167 11.91 17.29 0.50
N PRO A 168 12.02 17.14 1.83
CA PRO A 168 11.17 17.88 2.74
C PRO A 168 11.50 19.38 2.72
N ASN A 169 10.48 20.22 2.92
CA ASN A 169 10.59 21.68 3.05
C ASN A 169 11.07 22.42 1.79
N VAL A 170 10.75 21.93 0.59
CA VAL A 170 10.88 22.74 -0.63
C VAL A 170 9.96 23.97 -0.53
N PRO A 171 10.45 25.19 -0.80
CA PRO A 171 9.60 26.39 -0.70
C PRO A 171 8.46 26.39 -1.71
N GLU A 172 7.28 26.85 -1.30
CA GLU A 172 6.15 27.03 -2.21
C GLU A 172 6.47 28.02 -3.35
N LEU A 173 5.92 27.74 -4.53
CA LEU A 173 6.01 28.63 -5.68
C LEU A 173 5.29 29.96 -5.42
N ASP A 174 5.84 31.04 -6.00
CA ASP A 174 5.22 32.35 -5.96
C ASP A 174 3.92 32.36 -6.77
N ALA A 175 2.84 32.90 -6.20
CA ALA A 175 1.52 32.90 -6.86
C ALA A 175 1.55 33.58 -8.24
N GLY A 176 2.31 34.67 -8.42
CA GLY A 176 2.42 35.33 -9.71
C GLY A 176 3.15 34.49 -10.77
N VAL A 177 4.02 33.57 -10.35
CA VAL A 177 4.67 32.61 -11.25
C VAL A 177 3.64 31.56 -11.69
N VAL A 178 2.88 30.99 -10.75
CA VAL A 178 1.81 30.02 -11.05
C VAL A 178 0.77 30.63 -11.99
N ASP A 179 0.30 31.84 -11.73
CA ASP A 179 -0.68 32.55 -12.57
C ASP A 179 -0.16 32.75 -14.00
N SER A 180 1.12 33.13 -14.14
CA SER A 180 1.76 33.33 -15.45
C SER A 180 1.89 32.01 -16.22
N MET A 181 2.22 30.92 -15.54
CA MET A 181 2.31 29.59 -16.14
C MET A 181 0.93 29.13 -16.60
N LEU A 182 -0.06 29.19 -15.70
CA LEU A 182 -1.43 28.76 -15.96
C LEU A 182 -2.07 29.55 -17.11
N THR A 183 -1.88 30.87 -17.16
CA THR A 183 -2.37 31.71 -18.26
C THR A 183 -1.82 31.24 -19.62
N THR A 184 -0.51 30.94 -19.66
CA THR A 184 0.17 30.47 -20.88
C THR A 184 -0.34 29.09 -21.31
N ILE A 185 -0.53 28.20 -20.34
CA ILE A 185 -1.02 26.84 -20.55
C ILE A 185 -2.46 26.86 -21.06
N VAL A 186 -3.37 27.58 -20.40
CA VAL A 186 -4.79 27.59 -20.76
C VAL A 186 -5.06 28.33 -22.08
N ASP A 187 -4.26 29.35 -22.45
CA ASP A 187 -4.29 29.91 -23.81
C ASP A 187 -3.87 28.86 -24.86
N GLY A 188 -2.84 28.07 -24.57
CA GLY A 188 -2.39 26.99 -25.47
C GLY A 188 -3.42 25.89 -25.70
N ALA A 189 -4.36 25.69 -24.76
CA ALA A 189 -5.41 24.68 -24.83
C ALA A 189 -6.65 25.11 -25.64
N GLN A 190 -6.76 26.39 -25.99
CA GLN A 190 -7.94 26.95 -26.66
C GLN A 190 -8.22 26.31 -28.05
N PRO A 191 -9.49 26.25 -28.48
CA PRO A 191 -9.89 25.56 -29.72
C PRO A 191 -9.42 26.25 -31.01
N ASP A 192 -8.99 27.51 -30.94
CA ASP A 192 -8.39 28.22 -32.08
C ASP A 192 -6.91 27.84 -32.32
N LYS A 193 -6.28 27.08 -31.41
CA LYS A 193 -4.89 26.62 -31.53
C LYS A 193 -4.82 25.27 -32.28
N SER A 194 -3.61 24.92 -32.74
CA SER A 194 -3.37 23.62 -33.41
C SER A 194 -3.48 22.45 -32.43
N ASP A 195 -3.80 21.25 -32.93
CA ASP A 195 -3.93 20.06 -32.07
C ASP A 195 -2.62 19.72 -31.34
N ASN A 196 -1.45 19.97 -31.94
CA ASN A 196 -0.16 19.79 -31.26
C ASN A 196 0.00 20.73 -30.07
N MET A 197 -0.35 22.01 -30.23
CA MET A 197 -0.32 22.98 -29.14
C MET A 197 -1.31 22.59 -28.04
N ARG A 198 -2.53 22.21 -28.43
CA ARG A 198 -3.58 21.82 -27.47
C ARG A 198 -3.18 20.58 -26.67
N ARG A 199 -2.57 19.56 -27.29
CA ARG A 199 -2.04 18.38 -26.59
C ARG A 199 -0.95 18.75 -25.58
N ALA A 200 0.06 19.52 -26.00
CA ALA A 200 1.13 19.96 -25.12
C ALA A 200 0.61 20.82 -23.96
N ALA A 201 -0.35 21.70 -24.24
CA ALA A 201 -1.02 22.53 -23.24
C ALA A 201 -1.83 21.71 -22.24
N LEU A 202 -2.65 20.76 -22.69
CA LEU A 202 -3.45 19.93 -21.78
C LEU A 202 -2.58 19.00 -20.94
N GLN A 203 -1.49 18.46 -21.50
CA GLN A 203 -0.51 17.72 -20.70
C GLN A 203 0.16 18.61 -19.65
N ALA A 204 0.55 19.83 -20.02
CA ALA A 204 1.10 20.80 -19.08
C ALA A 204 0.06 21.21 -18.02
N LEU A 205 -1.20 21.35 -18.40
CA LEU A 205 -2.31 21.63 -17.49
C LEU A 205 -2.42 20.52 -16.47
N LYS A 206 -2.53 19.26 -16.91
CA LYS A 206 -2.59 18.07 -16.05
C LYS A 206 -1.49 18.10 -14.97
N ASN A 207 -0.25 18.34 -15.39
CA ASN A 207 0.90 18.40 -14.48
C ASN A 207 0.88 19.62 -13.54
N SER A 208 0.27 20.73 -13.95
CA SER A 208 0.18 21.96 -13.16
C SER A 208 -0.94 21.96 -12.12
N LEU A 209 -1.91 21.03 -12.23
CA LEU A 209 -3.14 21.07 -11.45
C LEU A 209 -2.89 21.01 -9.94
N ILE A 210 -1.80 20.43 -9.44
CA ILE A 210 -1.50 20.41 -8.00
C ILE A 210 -1.18 21.80 -7.41
N TYR A 211 -0.80 22.77 -8.24
CA TYR A 211 -0.34 24.10 -7.81
C TYR A 211 -1.42 25.17 -7.81
N ILE A 212 -2.60 24.90 -8.37
CA ILE A 212 -3.54 25.95 -8.77
C ILE A 212 -4.70 26.18 -7.78
N ARG A 213 -4.56 25.75 -6.52
CA ARG A 213 -5.66 25.85 -5.53
C ARG A 213 -6.18 27.29 -5.39
N LYS A 214 -5.29 28.29 -5.33
CA LYS A 214 -5.67 29.72 -5.27
C LYS A 214 -6.41 30.18 -6.52
N ASN A 215 -6.06 29.65 -7.69
CA ASN A 215 -6.76 29.94 -8.94
C ASN A 215 -8.15 29.30 -8.96
N MET A 216 -8.26 28.07 -8.45
CA MET A 216 -9.54 27.36 -8.32
C MET A 216 -10.48 28.03 -7.30
N GLU A 217 -9.98 28.79 -6.32
CA GLU A 217 -10.82 29.64 -5.45
C GLU A 217 -11.40 30.84 -6.21
N THR A 218 -10.69 31.35 -7.22
CA THR A 218 -11.08 32.52 -8.00
C THR A 218 -12.00 32.13 -9.15
N LYS A 219 -13.30 32.45 -9.03
CA LYS A 219 -14.33 32.03 -10.00
C LYS A 219 -13.97 32.30 -11.47
N ALA A 220 -13.45 33.48 -11.80
CA ALA A 220 -13.15 33.83 -13.18
C ALA A 220 -12.03 32.95 -13.78
N GLU A 221 -11.04 32.57 -12.97
CA GLU A 221 -9.92 31.72 -13.39
C GLU A 221 -10.36 30.25 -13.47
N ARG A 222 -11.16 29.81 -12.49
CA ARG A 222 -11.82 28.50 -12.54
C ARG A 222 -12.71 28.34 -13.77
N ASP A 223 -13.53 29.33 -14.09
CA ASP A 223 -14.37 29.35 -15.29
C ASP A 223 -13.52 29.23 -16.56
N PHE A 224 -12.34 29.86 -16.60
CA PHE A 224 -11.43 29.81 -17.73
C PHE A 224 -10.84 28.40 -17.93
N ILE A 225 -10.41 27.74 -16.86
CA ILE A 225 -9.92 26.35 -16.88
C ILE A 225 -11.04 25.40 -17.32
N MET A 226 -12.20 25.47 -16.67
CA MET A 226 -13.32 24.56 -16.94
C MET A 226 -13.88 24.73 -18.35
N THR A 227 -13.84 25.95 -18.90
CA THR A 227 -14.23 26.20 -20.31
C THR A 227 -13.25 25.51 -21.27
N ALA A 228 -11.94 25.63 -21.05
CA ALA A 228 -10.94 24.98 -21.88
C ALA A 228 -11.09 23.45 -21.89
N ILE A 229 -11.40 22.85 -20.74
CA ILE A 229 -11.69 21.41 -20.60
C ILE A 229 -12.98 21.06 -21.37
N ALA A 230 -14.06 21.82 -21.20
CA ALA A 230 -15.32 21.58 -21.92
C ALA A 230 -15.21 21.76 -23.45
N GLU A 231 -14.24 22.51 -23.94
CA GLU A 231 -13.91 22.62 -25.36
C GLU A 231 -13.02 21.47 -25.84
N ALA A 232 -12.07 21.03 -25.01
CA ALA A 232 -11.21 19.88 -25.29
C ALA A 232 -12.01 18.57 -25.44
N SER A 233 -13.04 18.34 -24.63
CA SER A 233 -13.89 17.14 -24.71
C SER A 233 -14.62 16.98 -26.06
N ARG A 234 -14.76 18.06 -26.84
CA ARG A 234 -15.40 18.06 -28.16
C ARG A 234 -14.41 18.01 -29.33
N SER A 235 -13.13 17.81 -29.05
CA SER A 235 -12.07 17.72 -30.06
C SER A 235 -12.24 16.49 -30.95
N GLN A 236 -11.82 16.59 -32.22
CA GLN A 236 -11.78 15.43 -33.12
C GLN A 236 -10.57 14.52 -32.83
N ASP A 237 -9.48 15.08 -32.29
CA ASP A 237 -8.30 14.33 -31.86
C ASP A 237 -8.57 13.56 -30.56
N GLU A 238 -8.32 12.25 -30.58
CA GLU A 238 -8.54 11.34 -29.45
C GLU A 238 -7.67 11.67 -28.23
N SER A 239 -6.40 12.01 -28.46
CA SER A 239 -5.45 12.27 -27.38
C SER A 239 -5.81 13.55 -26.63
N ILE A 240 -6.38 14.56 -27.33
CA ILE A 240 -6.94 15.75 -26.67
C ILE A 240 -8.12 15.38 -25.77
N ARG A 241 -9.00 14.47 -26.21
CA ARG A 241 -10.14 14.02 -25.38
C ARG A 241 -9.68 13.18 -24.18
N GLN A 242 -8.68 12.31 -24.35
CA GLN A 242 -8.06 11.57 -23.24
C GLN A 242 -7.46 12.53 -22.19
N LEU A 243 -6.61 13.47 -22.62
CA LEU A 243 -6.01 14.47 -21.72
C LEU A 243 -7.06 15.35 -21.05
N CYS A 244 -8.16 15.67 -21.73
CA CYS A 244 -9.27 16.41 -21.17
C CYS A 244 -9.86 15.70 -19.94
N PHE A 245 -10.19 14.41 -20.06
CA PHE A 245 -10.75 13.65 -18.95
C PHE A 245 -9.72 13.37 -17.86
N GLY A 246 -8.46 13.12 -18.22
CA GLY A 246 -7.38 13.01 -17.23
C GLY A 246 -7.08 14.31 -16.46
N CYS A 247 -7.31 15.49 -17.05
CA CYS A 247 -7.30 16.75 -16.30
C CYS A 247 -8.53 16.87 -15.39
N LEU A 248 -9.70 16.49 -15.89
CA LEU A 248 -10.96 16.58 -15.16
C LEU A 248 -10.97 15.65 -13.94
N ASP A 249 -10.36 14.49 -14.07
CA ASP A 249 -10.13 13.51 -13.01
C ASP A 249 -9.40 14.14 -11.81
N ILE A 250 -8.21 14.71 -12.05
CA ILE A 250 -7.43 15.43 -11.03
C ILE A 250 -8.21 16.61 -10.44
N ILE A 251 -9.01 17.32 -11.25
CA ILE A 251 -9.86 18.42 -10.73
C ILE A 251 -10.94 17.89 -9.80
N CYS A 252 -11.56 16.75 -10.13
CA CYS A 252 -12.58 16.14 -9.28
C CYS A 252 -11.99 15.62 -7.96
N ASP A 253 -10.76 15.11 -8.00
CA ASP A 253 -10.01 14.67 -6.81
C ASP A 253 -9.63 15.84 -5.90
N GLN A 254 -8.88 16.81 -6.44
CA GLN A 254 -8.22 17.87 -5.64
C GLN A 254 -9.14 19.06 -5.34
N TYR A 255 -10.17 19.29 -6.16
CA TYR A 255 -10.99 20.51 -6.15
C TYR A 255 -12.48 20.26 -6.08
N TYR A 256 -12.89 19.12 -5.50
CA TYR A 256 -14.27 18.70 -5.33
C TYR A 256 -15.19 19.79 -4.73
N ASP A 257 -14.70 20.59 -3.78
CA ASP A 257 -15.48 21.66 -3.15
C ASP A 257 -15.91 22.78 -4.15
N PHE A 258 -15.24 22.86 -5.31
CA PHE A 258 -15.47 23.92 -6.31
C PHE A 258 -16.22 23.44 -7.56
N ILE A 259 -16.50 22.14 -7.72
CA ILE A 259 -17.07 21.62 -8.98
C ILE A 259 -18.60 21.75 -9.09
N ALA A 260 -19.29 22.18 -8.02
CA ALA A 260 -20.75 22.19 -7.94
C ALA A 260 -21.44 22.89 -9.12
N GLU A 261 -20.94 24.04 -9.55
CA GLU A 261 -21.53 24.79 -10.67
C GLU A 261 -21.26 24.17 -12.04
N TYR A 262 -20.25 23.29 -12.15
CA TYR A 262 -19.87 22.62 -13.39
C TYR A 262 -20.39 21.19 -13.48
N MET A 263 -20.93 20.62 -12.38
CA MET A 263 -21.26 19.20 -12.30
C MET A 263 -22.24 18.73 -13.39
N THR A 264 -23.20 19.57 -13.78
CA THR A 264 -24.10 19.23 -14.91
C THR A 264 -23.34 19.10 -16.23
N HIS A 265 -22.32 19.94 -16.46
CA HIS A 265 -21.49 19.88 -17.66
C HIS A 265 -20.56 18.68 -17.62
N ILE A 266 -19.91 18.43 -16.47
CA ILE A 266 -19.09 17.24 -16.19
C ILE A 266 -19.89 15.96 -16.47
N TYR A 267 -21.10 15.88 -15.93
CA TYR A 267 -21.99 14.75 -16.14
C TYR A 267 -22.31 14.54 -17.63
N ASN A 268 -22.70 15.59 -18.35
CA ASN A 268 -23.03 15.46 -19.77
C ASN A 268 -21.80 15.03 -20.60
N MET A 269 -20.65 15.67 -20.42
CA MET A 269 -19.46 15.35 -21.23
C MET A 269 -18.92 13.94 -20.95
N THR A 270 -18.91 13.49 -19.70
CA THR A 270 -18.44 12.15 -19.35
C THR A 270 -19.41 11.09 -19.86
N THR A 271 -20.72 11.23 -19.62
CA THR A 271 -21.71 10.26 -20.09
C THR A 271 -21.83 10.20 -21.61
N ASP A 272 -21.70 11.33 -22.31
CA ASP A 272 -21.63 11.37 -23.77
C ASP A 272 -20.39 10.61 -24.29
N ALA A 273 -19.22 10.82 -23.69
CA ALA A 273 -18.01 10.10 -24.06
C ALA A 273 -18.13 8.59 -23.83
N ILE A 274 -18.57 8.16 -22.64
CA ILE A 274 -18.77 6.74 -22.31
C ILE A 274 -19.73 6.07 -23.31
N LYS A 275 -20.79 6.79 -23.69
CA LYS A 275 -21.84 6.26 -24.57
C LYS A 275 -21.44 6.22 -26.04
N SER A 276 -20.70 7.21 -26.53
CA SER A 276 -20.62 7.49 -27.97
C SER A 276 -19.21 7.71 -28.53
N ASP A 277 -18.17 7.79 -27.68
CA ASP A 277 -16.80 7.84 -28.20
C ASP A 277 -16.45 6.55 -28.94
N GLN A 278 -15.63 6.68 -29.98
CA GLN A 278 -15.21 5.55 -30.80
C GLN A 278 -13.98 4.83 -30.24
N PHE A 279 -13.23 5.49 -29.34
CA PHE A 279 -12.01 4.95 -28.73
C PHE A 279 -12.27 4.54 -27.29
N GLU A 280 -11.85 3.32 -26.93
CA GLU A 280 -12.08 2.78 -25.58
C GLU A 280 -11.31 3.56 -24.53
N GLU A 281 -10.11 4.02 -24.85
CA GLU A 281 -9.25 4.79 -23.95
C GLU A 281 -9.90 6.09 -23.50
N VAL A 282 -10.66 6.77 -24.40
CA VAL A 282 -11.41 7.98 -24.03
C VAL A 282 -12.58 7.63 -23.10
N LYS A 283 -13.27 6.51 -23.35
CA LYS A 283 -14.34 6.04 -22.47
C LYS A 283 -13.78 5.68 -21.09
N MET A 284 -12.62 5.03 -21.03
CA MET A 284 -11.96 4.63 -19.78
C MET A 284 -11.61 5.85 -18.94
N GLU A 285 -11.00 6.88 -19.53
CA GLU A 285 -10.71 8.14 -18.82
C GLU A 285 -11.99 8.85 -18.35
N ALA A 286 -13.07 8.81 -19.15
CA ALA A 286 -14.36 9.37 -18.73
C ALA A 286 -15.04 8.58 -17.59
N ILE A 287 -14.85 7.26 -17.53
CA ILE A 287 -15.27 6.40 -16.42
C ILE A 287 -14.43 6.72 -15.17
N GLU A 288 -13.13 6.95 -15.34
CA GLU A 288 -12.21 7.23 -14.23
C GLU A 288 -12.62 8.49 -13.45
N VAL A 289 -13.11 9.53 -14.13
CA VAL A 289 -13.70 10.70 -13.45
C VAL A 289 -14.80 10.29 -12.43
N TRP A 290 -15.63 9.30 -12.75
CA TRP A 290 -16.66 8.80 -11.84
C TRP A 290 -16.12 7.87 -10.77
N THR A 291 -15.10 7.08 -11.08
CA THR A 291 -14.31 6.29 -10.12
C THR A 291 -13.76 7.23 -9.03
N THR A 292 -13.13 8.33 -9.43
CA THR A 292 -12.57 9.35 -8.53
C THR A 292 -13.63 10.07 -7.73
N LEU A 293 -14.73 10.51 -8.34
CA LEU A 293 -15.85 11.11 -7.60
C LEU A 293 -16.41 10.16 -6.52
N ALA A 294 -16.50 8.86 -6.82
CA ALA A 294 -16.93 7.86 -5.85
C ALA A 294 -15.93 7.69 -4.69
N ASN A 295 -14.63 7.72 -4.95
CA ASN A 295 -13.59 7.69 -3.91
C ASN A 295 -13.65 8.93 -3.01
N VAL A 296 -13.66 10.12 -3.60
CA VAL A 296 -13.76 11.37 -2.84
C VAL A 296 -14.99 11.35 -1.96
N GLU A 297 -16.17 11.01 -2.50
CA GLU A 297 -17.40 10.92 -1.71
C GLU A 297 -17.34 9.87 -0.60
N GLN A 298 -16.68 8.72 -0.80
CA GLN A 298 -16.48 7.72 0.25
C GLN A 298 -15.70 8.28 1.42
N ASP A 299 -14.54 8.92 1.17
CA ASP A 299 -13.73 9.54 2.21
C ASP A 299 -14.50 10.65 2.93
N MET A 300 -15.30 11.41 2.19
CA MET A 300 -16.15 12.43 2.78
C MET A 300 -17.20 11.84 3.72
N LEU A 301 -17.95 10.85 3.24
CA LEU A 301 -19.01 10.20 3.99
C LEU A 301 -18.46 9.42 5.19
N PHE A 302 -17.26 8.84 5.08
CA PHE A 302 -16.58 8.19 6.18
C PHE A 302 -16.24 9.19 7.29
N THR A 303 -15.56 10.28 6.93
CA THR A 303 -15.19 11.36 7.86
C THR A 303 -16.43 11.96 8.54
N GLU A 304 -17.50 12.19 7.77
CA GLU A 304 -18.76 12.72 8.29
C GLU A 304 -19.41 11.77 9.30
N ARG A 305 -19.49 10.47 8.99
CA ARG A 305 -20.03 9.44 9.90
C ARG A 305 -19.22 9.37 11.19
N GLN A 306 -17.90 9.38 11.09
CA GLN A 306 -17.00 9.37 12.25
C GLN A 306 -17.20 10.62 13.12
N THR A 307 -17.14 11.81 12.54
CA THR A 307 -17.33 13.08 13.26
C THR A 307 -18.67 13.14 13.98
N GLN A 308 -19.74 12.71 13.31
CA GLN A 308 -21.08 12.65 13.89
C GLN A 308 -21.18 11.63 15.04
N SER A 309 -20.56 10.46 14.92
CA SER A 309 -20.54 9.45 15.99
C SER A 309 -19.83 9.93 17.25
N MET A 310 -18.84 10.81 17.10
CA MET A 310 -18.12 11.46 18.20
C MET A 310 -18.87 12.68 18.77
N GLY A 311 -19.99 13.09 18.15
CA GLY A 311 -20.81 14.21 18.61
C GLY A 311 -20.26 15.60 18.27
N PHE A 312 -19.30 15.69 17.35
CA PHE A 312 -18.74 16.97 16.91
C PHE A 312 -19.52 17.55 15.72
N PRO A 313 -19.54 18.89 15.57
CA PRO A 313 -20.05 19.53 14.36
C PRO A 313 -19.08 19.29 13.19
N LEU A 314 -19.62 19.18 11.97
CA LEU A 314 -18.79 19.11 10.77
C LEU A 314 -18.08 20.45 10.54
N GLU A 315 -16.77 20.39 10.27
CA GLU A 315 -15.96 21.57 9.96
C GLU A 315 -16.20 22.11 8.54
N ARG A 316 -16.79 21.28 7.67
CA ARG A 316 -17.14 21.60 6.28
C ARG A 316 -18.59 21.30 5.97
N ALA A 317 -19.02 21.71 4.77
CA ALA A 317 -20.32 21.35 4.25
C ALA A 317 -20.43 19.82 4.07
N PRO A 318 -21.62 19.23 4.30
CA PRO A 318 -21.85 17.81 4.02
C PRO A 318 -21.63 17.46 2.56
N CYS A 319 -21.33 16.19 2.30
CA CYS A 319 -21.15 15.63 0.98
C CYS A 319 -22.35 15.97 0.07
N PRO A 320 -22.13 16.56 -1.12
CA PRO A 320 -23.18 16.85 -2.10
C PRO A 320 -23.86 15.61 -2.71
N ASN A 321 -23.21 14.43 -2.65
CA ASN A 321 -23.71 13.16 -3.21
C ASN A 321 -23.98 13.22 -4.73
N TYR A 322 -23.04 13.74 -5.53
CA TYR A 322 -23.12 13.76 -6.99
C TYR A 322 -23.20 12.35 -7.60
N VAL A 323 -22.48 11.37 -7.04
CA VAL A 323 -22.51 9.98 -7.53
C VAL A 323 -23.91 9.39 -7.41
N MET A 324 -24.55 9.59 -6.25
CA MET A 324 -25.94 9.18 -6.04
C MET A 324 -26.90 9.90 -6.99
N ALA A 325 -26.70 11.20 -7.22
CA ALA A 325 -27.54 11.99 -8.12
C ALA A 325 -27.44 11.55 -9.59
N ALA A 326 -26.26 11.11 -10.04
CA ALA A 326 -26.04 10.64 -11.41
C ALA A 326 -26.46 9.18 -11.66
N SER A 327 -26.62 8.40 -10.58
CA SER A 327 -26.79 6.93 -10.63
C SER A 327 -27.95 6.45 -11.50
N GLU A 328 -29.06 7.20 -11.60
CA GLU A 328 -30.24 6.82 -12.40
C GLU A 328 -29.92 6.58 -13.88
N HIS A 329 -28.93 7.29 -14.42
CA HIS A 329 -28.53 7.22 -15.82
C HIS A 329 -27.11 6.69 -16.02
N LEU A 330 -26.21 6.98 -15.08
CA LEU A 330 -24.83 6.52 -15.13
C LEU A 330 -24.74 5.00 -14.97
N LEU A 331 -25.44 4.39 -14.00
CA LEU A 331 -25.35 2.95 -13.75
C LEU A 331 -25.85 2.12 -14.94
N PRO A 332 -27.02 2.40 -15.56
CA PRO A 332 -27.42 1.70 -16.78
C PRO A 332 -26.39 1.80 -17.90
N LEU A 333 -25.70 2.95 -18.01
CA LEU A 333 -24.65 3.15 -19.01
C LEU A 333 -23.42 2.27 -18.70
N LEU A 334 -22.92 2.27 -17.46
CA LEU A 334 -21.80 1.44 -17.03
C LEU A 334 -22.12 -0.06 -17.17
N LEU A 335 -23.33 -0.49 -16.79
CA LEU A 335 -23.78 -1.87 -16.95
C LEU A 335 -23.84 -2.30 -18.42
N GLN A 336 -24.24 -1.41 -19.31
CA GLN A 336 -24.17 -1.67 -20.75
C GLN A 336 -22.71 -1.73 -21.23
N THR A 337 -21.81 -0.90 -20.69
CA THR A 337 -20.38 -0.92 -21.01
C THR A 337 -19.73 -2.24 -20.62
N LEU A 338 -20.19 -2.92 -19.55
CA LEU A 338 -19.70 -4.25 -19.19
C LEU A 338 -19.88 -5.32 -20.28
N THR A 339 -20.76 -5.09 -21.26
CA THR A 339 -20.96 -6.00 -22.41
C THR A 339 -19.92 -5.81 -23.52
N GLN A 340 -19.11 -4.76 -23.46
CA GLN A 340 -18.03 -4.46 -24.41
C GLN A 340 -16.77 -5.21 -23.99
N VAL A 341 -16.77 -6.53 -24.27
CA VAL A 341 -15.65 -7.44 -23.97
C VAL A 341 -14.89 -7.78 -25.25
N GLU A 342 -13.58 -7.61 -25.23
CA GLU A 342 -12.64 -8.05 -26.27
C GLU A 342 -12.16 -9.49 -25.99
N GLU A 343 -12.13 -10.35 -27.01
CA GLU A 343 -11.90 -11.80 -26.85
C GLU A 343 -10.42 -12.21 -26.83
N ASP A 344 -9.50 -11.32 -27.27
CA ASP A 344 -8.08 -11.61 -27.50
C ASP A 344 -7.14 -10.67 -26.73
N VAL A 345 -7.52 -10.31 -25.51
CA VAL A 345 -6.72 -9.42 -24.65
C VAL A 345 -5.84 -10.25 -23.70
N GLU A 346 -4.57 -9.84 -23.54
CA GLU A 346 -3.66 -10.46 -22.57
C GLU A 346 -4.21 -10.26 -21.14
N GLU A 347 -4.12 -11.30 -20.28
CA GLU A 347 -4.76 -11.29 -18.95
C GLU A 347 -4.39 -10.10 -18.05
N GLU A 348 -3.22 -9.47 -18.26
CA GLU A 348 -2.73 -8.33 -17.47
C GLU A 348 -3.17 -6.96 -18.00
N THR A 349 -3.83 -6.90 -19.16
CA THR A 349 -4.24 -5.62 -19.76
C THR A 349 -5.49 -5.09 -19.07
N TRP A 350 -5.44 -3.83 -18.62
CA TRP A 350 -6.60 -3.14 -18.07
C TRP A 350 -7.58 -2.76 -19.18
N THR A 351 -8.80 -3.30 -19.13
CA THR A 351 -9.80 -3.19 -20.22
C THR A 351 -10.92 -2.21 -19.91
N LEU A 352 -11.71 -1.84 -20.92
CA LEU A 352 -12.93 -1.03 -20.74
C LEU A 352 -13.94 -1.70 -19.78
N GLN A 353 -14.10 -3.03 -19.85
CA GLN A 353 -14.95 -3.77 -18.91
C GLN A 353 -14.40 -3.67 -17.48
N ALA A 354 -13.07 -3.76 -17.30
CA ALA A 354 -12.43 -3.62 -15.99
C ALA A 354 -12.65 -2.21 -15.41
N SER A 355 -12.44 -1.14 -16.20
CA SER A 355 -12.77 0.24 -15.80
C SER A 355 -14.23 0.38 -15.36
N ALA A 356 -15.18 -0.13 -16.16
CA ALA A 356 -16.59 -0.05 -15.83
C ALA A 356 -16.95 -0.85 -14.57
N SER A 357 -16.38 -2.05 -14.40
CA SER A 357 -16.59 -2.89 -13.21
C SER A 357 -16.06 -2.21 -11.95
N ASN A 358 -14.84 -1.67 -12.01
CA ASN A 358 -14.22 -0.94 -10.90
C ASN A 358 -15.06 0.30 -10.51
N CYS A 359 -15.53 1.05 -11.49
CA CYS A 359 -16.41 2.19 -11.24
C CYS A 359 -17.74 1.77 -10.59
N VAL A 360 -18.38 0.68 -11.05
CA VAL A 360 -19.60 0.14 -10.42
C VAL A 360 -19.34 -0.31 -8.98
N GLU A 361 -18.19 -0.91 -8.71
CA GLU A 361 -17.77 -1.33 -7.36
C GLU A 361 -17.60 -0.14 -6.41
N LEU A 362 -16.88 0.90 -6.83
CA LEU A 362 -16.74 2.10 -6.02
C LEU A 362 -18.08 2.82 -5.80
N ILE A 363 -18.91 2.93 -6.84
CA ILE A 363 -20.28 3.46 -6.68
C ILE A 363 -21.04 2.61 -5.66
N SER A 364 -20.89 1.28 -5.69
CA SER A 364 -21.52 0.40 -4.69
C SER A 364 -21.05 0.70 -3.28
N LEU A 365 -19.76 1.00 -3.07
CA LEU A 365 -19.23 1.37 -1.76
C LEU A 365 -19.72 2.76 -1.31
N THR A 366 -19.94 3.69 -2.25
CA THR A 366 -20.47 5.04 -1.95
C THR A 366 -21.96 5.03 -1.61
N ILE A 367 -22.80 4.38 -2.44
CA ILE A 367 -24.27 4.45 -2.29
C ILE A 367 -24.87 3.23 -1.58
N GLU A 368 -24.04 2.24 -1.26
CA GLU A 368 -24.37 1.01 -0.53
C GLU A 368 -25.56 0.27 -1.17
N GLY A 369 -26.45 -0.33 -0.36
CA GLY A 369 -27.58 -1.12 -0.84
C GLY A 369 -28.56 -0.42 -1.81
N ARG A 370 -28.47 0.90 -1.99
CA ARG A 370 -29.26 1.65 -2.99
C ARG A 370 -28.91 1.23 -4.42
N ILE A 371 -27.71 0.73 -4.67
CA ILE A 371 -27.27 0.30 -6.00
C ILE A 371 -28.11 -0.88 -6.54
N LEU A 372 -28.67 -1.71 -5.64
CA LEU A 372 -29.43 -2.92 -5.98
C LEU A 372 -30.60 -2.64 -6.93
N GLN A 373 -31.26 -1.48 -6.82
CA GLN A 373 -32.40 -1.13 -7.67
C GLN A 373 -32.03 -0.96 -9.15
N PHE A 374 -30.76 -0.72 -9.45
CA PHE A 374 -30.25 -0.54 -10.81
C PHE A 374 -29.62 -1.82 -11.36
N VAL A 375 -28.85 -2.54 -10.53
CA VAL A 375 -28.09 -3.71 -10.97
C VAL A 375 -28.95 -4.97 -11.06
N VAL A 376 -29.85 -5.20 -10.09
CA VAL A 376 -30.68 -6.42 -10.06
C VAL A 376 -31.54 -6.56 -11.34
N PRO A 377 -32.23 -5.52 -11.85
CA PRO A 377 -32.97 -5.64 -13.10
C PRO A 377 -32.11 -6.02 -14.30
N PHE A 378 -30.91 -5.45 -14.43
CA PHE A 378 -29.98 -5.76 -15.50
C PHE A 378 -29.54 -7.23 -15.44
N VAL A 379 -29.18 -7.72 -14.25
CA VAL A 379 -28.77 -9.11 -14.05
C VAL A 379 -29.91 -10.07 -14.38
N GLN A 380 -31.12 -9.82 -13.87
CA GLN A 380 -32.29 -10.67 -14.13
C GLN A 380 -32.66 -10.75 -15.61
N GLN A 381 -32.46 -9.67 -16.36
CA GLN A 381 -32.74 -9.62 -17.79
C GLN A 381 -31.70 -10.40 -18.62
N ASN A 382 -30.43 -10.38 -18.21
CA ASN A 382 -29.32 -10.75 -19.08
C ASN A 382 -28.57 -12.04 -18.68
N ILE A 383 -28.75 -12.54 -17.45
CA ILE A 383 -28.00 -13.71 -16.93
C ILE A 383 -28.25 -15.01 -17.73
N LEU A 384 -29.38 -15.10 -18.44
CA LEU A 384 -29.72 -16.22 -19.35
C LEU A 384 -29.70 -15.81 -20.83
N SER A 385 -29.06 -14.69 -21.18
CA SER A 385 -28.96 -14.21 -22.55
C SER A 385 -28.31 -15.27 -23.47
N PRO A 386 -28.74 -15.41 -24.74
CA PRO A 386 -28.04 -16.24 -25.70
C PRO A 386 -26.62 -15.73 -26.00
N ASP A 387 -26.41 -14.42 -25.88
CA ASP A 387 -25.10 -13.79 -26.04
C ASP A 387 -24.31 -13.91 -24.74
N TRP A 388 -23.12 -14.51 -24.83
CA TRP A 388 -22.27 -14.77 -23.68
C TRP A 388 -21.75 -13.47 -23.05
N LYS A 389 -21.59 -12.38 -23.81
CA LYS A 389 -21.13 -11.08 -23.28
C LYS A 389 -22.12 -10.49 -22.28
N PHE A 390 -23.41 -10.69 -22.51
CA PHE A 390 -24.46 -10.25 -21.59
C PHE A 390 -24.56 -11.15 -20.35
N ARG A 391 -24.32 -12.46 -20.50
CA ARG A 391 -24.24 -13.38 -19.35
C ARG A 391 -23.06 -13.01 -18.46
N ASP A 392 -21.89 -12.83 -19.06
CA ASP A 392 -20.67 -12.41 -18.37
C ASP A 392 -20.84 -11.07 -17.67
N ALA A 393 -21.31 -10.04 -18.38
CA ALA A 393 -21.59 -8.72 -17.82
C ALA A 393 -22.56 -8.77 -16.63
N SER A 394 -23.54 -9.68 -16.64
CA SER A 394 -24.46 -9.86 -15.51
C SER A 394 -23.76 -10.43 -14.27
N ILE A 395 -22.82 -11.36 -14.47
CA ILE A 395 -22.04 -11.96 -13.40
C ILE A 395 -21.06 -10.93 -12.83
N VAL A 396 -20.35 -10.20 -13.70
CA VAL A 396 -19.43 -9.13 -13.31
C VAL A 396 -20.18 -8.05 -12.55
N ALA A 397 -21.30 -7.54 -13.07
CA ALA A 397 -22.12 -6.54 -12.39
C ALA A 397 -22.60 -7.01 -11.00
N PHE A 398 -23.03 -8.26 -10.87
CA PHE A 398 -23.45 -8.80 -9.57
C PHE A 398 -22.26 -8.97 -8.62
N MET A 399 -21.07 -9.25 -9.13
CA MET A 399 -19.84 -9.35 -8.34
C MET A 399 -19.38 -7.98 -7.83
N SER A 400 -19.37 -6.94 -8.69
CA SER A 400 -18.92 -5.59 -8.35
C SER A 400 -19.69 -4.98 -7.17
N ILE A 401 -20.94 -5.38 -6.94
CA ILE A 401 -21.77 -4.80 -5.87
C ILE A 401 -21.69 -5.52 -4.51
N GLN A 402 -20.96 -6.65 -4.41
CA GLN A 402 -20.99 -7.47 -3.20
C GLN A 402 -20.31 -6.78 -2.01
N GLU A 403 -19.23 -6.05 -2.25
CA GLU A 403 -18.48 -5.41 -1.15
C GLU A 403 -19.21 -4.19 -0.56
N GLY A 404 -19.84 -3.37 -1.41
CA GLY A 404 -20.58 -2.20 -0.94
C GLY A 404 -21.97 -2.50 -0.36
N CYS A 405 -22.55 -3.67 -0.63
CA CYS A 405 -23.87 -4.02 -0.11
C CYS A 405 -23.77 -4.81 1.20
N PRO A 406 -24.40 -4.35 2.30
CA PRO A 406 -24.42 -5.13 3.53
C PRO A 406 -25.17 -6.46 3.33
N THR A 407 -24.77 -7.49 4.06
CA THR A 407 -25.31 -8.85 3.94
C THR A 407 -26.83 -8.89 4.13
N GLU A 408 -27.39 -8.01 4.98
CA GLU A 408 -28.84 -7.87 5.19
C GLU A 408 -29.58 -7.44 3.91
N ALA A 409 -28.95 -6.64 3.06
CA ALA A 409 -29.55 -6.14 1.83
C ALA A 409 -29.39 -7.12 0.65
N ILE A 410 -28.18 -7.66 0.44
CA ILE A 410 -27.87 -8.50 -0.73
C ILE A 410 -28.07 -10.00 -0.49
N GLY A 411 -28.15 -10.46 0.75
CA GLY A 411 -28.13 -11.89 1.10
C GLY A 411 -29.25 -12.73 0.48
N ASN A 412 -30.43 -12.17 0.25
CA ASN A 412 -31.51 -12.86 -0.49
C ASN A 412 -31.11 -13.13 -1.94
N PHE A 413 -30.53 -12.15 -2.63
CA PHE A 413 -30.08 -12.29 -4.00
C PHE A 413 -28.91 -13.26 -4.11
N VAL A 414 -27.99 -13.28 -3.15
CA VAL A 414 -26.91 -14.28 -3.06
C VAL A 414 -27.49 -15.70 -2.99
N ARG A 415 -28.51 -15.93 -2.15
CA ARG A 415 -29.15 -17.25 -2.04
C ARG A 415 -29.86 -17.67 -3.32
N GLU A 416 -30.61 -16.76 -3.94
CA GLU A 416 -31.42 -17.04 -5.13
C GLU A 416 -30.56 -17.26 -6.39
N SER A 417 -29.47 -16.49 -6.55
CA SER A 417 -28.61 -16.56 -7.73
C SER A 417 -27.63 -17.73 -7.71
N LEU A 418 -27.33 -18.31 -6.54
CA LEU A 418 -26.30 -19.33 -6.38
C LEU A 418 -26.45 -20.52 -7.34
N SER A 419 -27.68 -21.03 -7.50
CA SER A 419 -27.95 -22.17 -8.39
C SER A 419 -27.64 -21.86 -9.85
N VAL A 420 -27.92 -20.62 -10.28
CA VAL A 420 -27.62 -20.13 -11.64
C VAL A 420 -26.11 -19.96 -11.80
N MET A 421 -25.42 -19.39 -10.82
CA MET A 421 -23.97 -19.19 -10.87
C MET A 421 -23.20 -20.52 -10.89
N ILE A 422 -23.59 -21.51 -10.08
CA ILE A 422 -23.01 -22.86 -10.13
C ILE A 422 -23.30 -23.52 -11.49
N GLY A 423 -24.49 -23.31 -12.04
CA GLY A 423 -24.83 -23.76 -13.40
C GLY A 423 -23.90 -23.16 -14.47
N ALA A 424 -23.55 -21.87 -14.31
CA ALA A 424 -22.65 -21.16 -15.22
C ALA A 424 -21.20 -21.68 -15.20
N PHE A 425 -20.80 -22.51 -14.23
CA PHE A 425 -19.51 -23.22 -14.29
C PHE A 425 -19.42 -24.14 -15.51
N LYS A 426 -20.56 -24.53 -16.09
CA LYS A 426 -20.64 -25.37 -17.29
C LYS A 426 -21.06 -24.58 -18.54
N ASP A 427 -20.96 -23.25 -18.50
CA ASP A 427 -21.29 -22.38 -19.63
C ASP A 427 -20.37 -22.66 -20.84
N PRO A 428 -20.86 -22.58 -22.09
CA PRO A 428 -20.00 -22.76 -23.27
C PRO A 428 -18.83 -21.76 -23.37
N SER A 429 -18.96 -20.55 -22.81
CA SER A 429 -17.90 -19.53 -22.82
C SER A 429 -16.95 -19.70 -21.62
N PRO A 430 -15.64 -19.87 -21.84
CA PRO A 430 -14.65 -19.91 -20.75
C PRO A 430 -14.63 -18.65 -19.89
N VAL A 431 -14.93 -17.48 -20.50
CA VAL A 431 -15.01 -16.20 -19.80
C VAL A 431 -16.16 -16.22 -18.79
N VAL A 432 -17.35 -16.67 -19.20
CA VAL A 432 -18.51 -16.80 -18.31
C VAL A 432 -18.23 -17.80 -17.18
N GLN A 433 -17.60 -18.94 -17.48
CA GLN A 433 -17.21 -19.91 -16.44
C GLN A 433 -16.26 -19.28 -15.41
N SER A 434 -15.26 -18.54 -15.89
CA SER A 434 -14.28 -17.85 -15.06
C SER A 434 -14.94 -16.83 -14.14
N SER A 435 -15.76 -15.93 -14.69
CA SER A 435 -16.49 -14.92 -13.94
C SER A 435 -17.44 -15.55 -12.92
N ALA A 436 -18.10 -16.65 -13.27
CA ALA A 436 -18.99 -17.38 -12.34
C ALA A 436 -18.23 -17.94 -11.13
N VAL A 437 -17.09 -18.60 -11.37
CA VAL A 437 -16.24 -19.16 -10.30
C VAL A 437 -15.74 -18.06 -9.39
N HIS A 438 -15.28 -16.94 -9.96
CA HIS A 438 -14.82 -15.80 -9.18
C HIS A 438 -15.95 -15.18 -8.35
N CYS A 439 -17.11 -14.94 -8.96
CA CYS A 439 -18.30 -14.40 -8.30
C CYS A 439 -18.75 -15.26 -7.10
N VAL A 440 -18.80 -16.59 -7.26
CA VAL A 440 -19.14 -17.52 -6.15
C VAL A 440 -18.07 -17.50 -5.06
N GLY A 441 -16.79 -17.41 -5.44
CA GLY A 441 -15.69 -17.23 -4.49
C GLY A 441 -15.82 -15.94 -3.67
N THR A 442 -16.24 -14.84 -4.30
CA THR A 442 -16.48 -13.55 -3.65
C THR A 442 -17.73 -13.60 -2.75
N MET A 443 -18.80 -14.29 -3.17
CA MET A 443 -19.98 -14.53 -2.32
C MET A 443 -19.58 -15.24 -1.02
N CYS A 444 -18.67 -16.22 -1.11
CA CYS A 444 -18.15 -16.93 0.06
C CYS A 444 -17.23 -16.06 0.93
N LYS A 445 -16.48 -15.13 0.34
CA LYS A 445 -15.61 -14.17 1.07
C LYS A 445 -16.44 -13.20 1.91
N LEU A 446 -17.55 -12.69 1.36
CA LEU A 446 -18.28 -11.55 1.92
C LEU A 446 -19.60 -11.93 2.60
N HIS A 447 -20.29 -12.97 2.12
CA HIS A 447 -21.66 -13.29 2.52
C HIS A 447 -21.86 -14.78 2.86
N LEU A 448 -20.83 -15.45 3.39
CA LEU A 448 -20.94 -16.87 3.78
C LEU A 448 -22.12 -17.10 4.73
N ASP A 449 -22.38 -16.16 5.65
CA ASP A 449 -23.47 -16.24 6.64
C ASP A 449 -24.87 -16.22 6.01
N ALA A 450 -25.01 -15.70 4.79
CA ALA A 450 -26.27 -15.74 4.06
C ALA A 450 -26.59 -17.13 3.49
N LEU A 451 -25.57 -18.00 3.35
CA LEU A 451 -25.66 -19.31 2.71
C LEU A 451 -25.97 -20.43 3.70
N GLN A 452 -26.77 -21.40 3.27
CA GLN A 452 -27.03 -22.60 4.07
C GLN A 452 -25.82 -23.56 4.02
N PRO A 453 -25.53 -24.34 5.08
CA PRO A 453 -24.44 -25.31 5.11
C PRO A 453 -24.39 -26.25 3.90
N GLN A 454 -25.55 -26.74 3.45
CA GLN A 454 -25.65 -27.63 2.29
C GLN A 454 -25.26 -26.92 0.99
N ALA A 455 -25.54 -25.62 0.88
CA ALA A 455 -25.15 -24.82 -0.27
C ALA A 455 -23.63 -24.62 -0.32
N VAL A 456 -23.00 -24.33 0.83
CA VAL A 456 -21.54 -24.22 0.94
C VAL A 456 -20.85 -25.54 0.53
N ARG A 457 -21.41 -26.68 0.97
CA ARG A 457 -20.93 -28.00 0.52
C ARG A 457 -21.02 -28.17 -0.99
N GLY A 458 -22.16 -27.80 -1.59
CA GLY A 458 -22.36 -27.85 -3.04
C GLY A 458 -21.37 -26.95 -3.81
N ILE A 459 -21.03 -25.79 -3.26
CA ILE A 459 -20.01 -24.90 -3.81
C ILE A 459 -18.63 -25.59 -3.80
N LEU A 460 -18.23 -26.17 -2.67
CA LEU A 460 -16.94 -26.87 -2.55
C LEU A 460 -16.86 -28.08 -3.48
N GLU A 461 -17.95 -28.82 -3.67
CA GLU A 461 -18.04 -29.92 -4.63
C GLU A 461 -17.93 -29.41 -6.09
N ALA A 462 -18.54 -28.28 -6.42
CA ALA A 462 -18.44 -27.66 -7.74
C ALA A 462 -17.01 -27.15 -8.03
N PHE A 463 -16.35 -26.51 -7.06
CA PHE A 463 -14.94 -26.14 -7.18
C PHE A 463 -14.06 -27.38 -7.35
N LEU A 464 -14.28 -28.44 -6.58
CA LEU A 464 -13.52 -29.70 -6.68
C LEU A 464 -13.59 -30.31 -8.10
N GLU A 465 -14.76 -30.30 -8.74
CA GLU A 465 -14.94 -30.76 -10.13
C GLU A 465 -14.02 -29.97 -11.08
N LYS A 466 -14.00 -28.64 -10.93
CA LYS A 466 -13.25 -27.70 -11.76
C LYS A 466 -11.75 -27.64 -11.50
N LEU A 467 -11.28 -28.06 -10.33
CA LEU A 467 -9.84 -28.14 -10.02
C LEU A 467 -9.05 -29.02 -11.01
N SER A 468 -9.70 -29.92 -11.75
CA SER A 468 -9.04 -30.81 -12.73
C SER A 468 -8.87 -30.20 -14.12
N GLU A 469 -9.30 -28.94 -14.33
CA GLU A 469 -9.18 -28.24 -15.62
C GLU A 469 -7.80 -27.55 -15.77
N GLY A 470 -7.70 -26.59 -16.69
CA GLY A 470 -6.47 -25.82 -16.93
C GLY A 470 -6.04 -24.94 -15.74
N PRO A 471 -4.78 -24.49 -15.73
CA PRO A 471 -4.18 -23.83 -14.56
C PRO A 471 -4.92 -22.57 -14.12
N ALA A 472 -5.39 -21.73 -15.04
CA ALA A 472 -6.20 -20.54 -14.72
C ALA A 472 -7.49 -20.88 -13.95
N MET A 473 -8.26 -21.88 -14.42
CA MET A 473 -9.50 -22.30 -13.77
C MET A 473 -9.24 -22.96 -12.40
N SER A 474 -8.24 -23.83 -12.34
CA SER A 474 -7.83 -24.46 -11.08
C SER A 474 -7.39 -23.42 -10.04
N SER A 475 -6.63 -22.39 -10.46
CA SER A 475 -6.16 -21.30 -9.61
C SER A 475 -7.34 -20.51 -9.01
N ARG A 476 -8.32 -20.12 -9.85
CA ARG A 476 -9.55 -19.44 -9.39
C ARG A 476 -10.36 -20.29 -8.40
N CYS A 477 -10.48 -21.59 -8.65
CA CYS A 477 -11.16 -22.51 -7.71
C CYS A 477 -10.41 -22.63 -6.38
N CYS A 478 -9.07 -22.65 -6.40
CA CYS A 478 -8.26 -22.61 -5.17
C CYS A 478 -8.54 -21.32 -4.37
N THR A 479 -8.61 -20.16 -5.03
CA THR A 479 -9.00 -18.89 -4.39
C THR A 479 -10.40 -18.95 -3.80
N GLY A 480 -11.36 -19.58 -4.48
CA GLY A 480 -12.70 -19.81 -3.95
C GLY A 480 -12.70 -20.67 -2.68
N ILE A 481 -11.93 -21.77 -2.66
CA ILE A 481 -11.78 -22.64 -1.48
C ILE A 481 -11.09 -21.89 -0.34
N TYR A 482 -10.04 -21.11 -0.65
CA TYR A 482 -9.36 -20.24 0.31
C TYR A 482 -10.33 -19.26 0.98
N ASN A 483 -11.19 -18.59 0.19
CA ASN A 483 -12.19 -17.65 0.70
C ASN A 483 -13.19 -18.35 1.63
N VAL A 484 -13.71 -19.52 1.25
CA VAL A 484 -14.57 -20.32 2.14
C VAL A 484 -13.85 -20.64 3.45
N ALA A 485 -12.61 -21.09 3.40
CA ALA A 485 -11.84 -21.45 4.59
C ALA A 485 -11.62 -20.25 5.52
N LYS A 486 -11.19 -19.10 4.99
CA LYS A 486 -11.00 -17.87 5.77
C LYS A 486 -12.31 -17.37 6.40
N SER A 487 -13.42 -17.42 5.66
CA SER A 487 -14.73 -17.04 6.18
C SER A 487 -15.22 -17.98 7.29
N VAL A 488 -14.99 -19.29 7.16
CA VAL A 488 -15.28 -20.25 8.24
C VAL A 488 -14.43 -19.97 9.48
N ALA A 489 -13.14 -19.66 9.32
CA ALA A 489 -12.27 -19.35 10.45
C ALA A 489 -12.75 -18.11 11.23
N ARG A 490 -13.23 -17.07 10.53
CA ARG A 490 -13.76 -15.84 11.16
C ARG A 490 -14.99 -16.08 12.03
N GLN A 491 -15.77 -17.13 11.78
CA GLN A 491 -16.92 -17.49 12.62
C GLN A 491 -16.51 -18.04 13.99
N PHE A 492 -15.23 -18.44 14.17
CA PHE A 492 -14.70 -19.03 15.39
C PHE A 492 -13.37 -18.38 15.79
N PRO A 493 -13.37 -17.16 16.38
CA PRO A 493 -12.16 -16.43 16.72
C PRO A 493 -11.38 -17.00 17.93
N GLY A 494 -11.95 -17.97 18.64
CA GLY A 494 -11.35 -18.63 19.81
C GLY A 494 -10.99 -20.08 19.54
N ASP A 495 -11.23 -20.95 20.54
CA ASP A 495 -10.95 -22.37 20.39
C ASP A 495 -11.73 -23.01 19.22
N PRO A 496 -11.12 -23.94 18.49
CA PRO A 496 -11.76 -24.58 17.35
C PRO A 496 -12.98 -25.40 17.80
N PRO A 497 -14.10 -25.35 17.06
CA PRO A 497 -15.24 -26.20 17.38
C PRO A 497 -14.90 -27.69 17.18
N ASN A 498 -15.70 -28.57 17.77
CA ASN A 498 -15.55 -30.02 17.57
C ASN A 498 -15.71 -30.43 16.10
N SER A 499 -16.59 -29.76 15.35
CA SER A 499 -16.83 -30.00 13.92
C SER A 499 -17.29 -28.69 13.27
N ASN A 500 -17.04 -28.51 11.97
CA ASN A 500 -17.49 -27.35 11.21
C ASN A 500 -17.79 -27.69 9.74
N LEU A 501 -18.09 -26.67 8.93
CA LEU A 501 -18.44 -26.82 7.52
C LEU A 501 -17.34 -27.49 6.66
N LEU A 502 -16.10 -27.52 7.14
CA LEU A 502 -14.94 -28.07 6.44
C LEU A 502 -14.59 -29.50 6.87
N SER A 503 -15.14 -30.01 7.98
CA SER A 503 -14.74 -31.31 8.57
C SER A 503 -14.84 -32.48 7.58
N GLU A 504 -15.94 -32.60 6.84
CA GLU A 504 -16.09 -33.62 5.80
C GLU A 504 -15.35 -33.24 4.50
N PRO A 505 -15.50 -32.00 3.97
CA PRO A 505 -14.82 -31.60 2.74
C PRO A 505 -13.30 -31.71 2.74
N MET A 506 -12.67 -31.49 3.89
CA MET A 506 -11.21 -31.52 4.02
C MET A 506 -10.59 -32.84 3.59
N ARG A 507 -11.30 -33.96 3.78
CA ARG A 507 -10.81 -35.31 3.45
C ARG A 507 -10.50 -35.48 1.97
N TYR A 508 -11.22 -34.79 1.09
CA TYR A 508 -11.02 -34.88 -0.35
C TYR A 508 -10.39 -33.61 -0.94
N LEU A 509 -10.58 -32.44 -0.32
CA LEU A 509 -9.95 -31.19 -0.78
C LEU A 509 -8.45 -31.19 -0.51
N MET A 510 -8.01 -31.61 0.69
CA MET A 510 -6.60 -31.53 1.08
C MET A 510 -5.68 -32.33 0.15
N PRO A 511 -5.95 -33.62 -0.15
CA PRO A 511 -5.10 -34.37 -1.07
C PRO A 511 -5.12 -33.80 -2.50
N LYS A 512 -6.26 -33.25 -2.93
CA LYS A 512 -6.40 -32.67 -4.28
C LYS A 512 -5.56 -31.40 -4.41
N LEU A 513 -5.63 -30.48 -3.44
CA LEU A 513 -4.84 -29.24 -3.44
C LEU A 513 -3.34 -29.52 -3.42
N LEU A 514 -2.90 -30.48 -2.61
CA LEU A 514 -1.49 -30.88 -2.57
C LEU A 514 -1.02 -31.48 -3.90
N ALA A 515 -1.87 -32.25 -4.59
CA ALA A 515 -1.56 -32.79 -5.91
C ALA A 515 -1.51 -31.71 -7.01
N LEU A 516 -2.26 -30.60 -6.87
CA LEU A 516 -2.23 -29.50 -7.85
C LEU A 516 -0.90 -28.78 -7.88
N SER A 517 -0.27 -28.60 -6.72
CA SER A 517 1.05 -27.95 -6.64
C SER A 517 2.18 -28.81 -7.24
N ASP A 518 1.93 -30.10 -7.49
CA ASP A 518 2.85 -31.01 -8.18
C ASP A 518 2.58 -31.16 -9.68
N ARG A 519 1.57 -30.46 -10.22
CA ARG A 519 1.31 -30.48 -11.67
C ARG A 519 2.47 -29.84 -12.45
N PRO A 520 2.73 -30.30 -13.70
CA PRO A 520 3.78 -29.72 -14.54
C PRO A 520 3.50 -28.25 -14.91
N ASP A 521 2.22 -27.86 -15.01
CA ASP A 521 1.75 -26.50 -15.32
C ASP A 521 1.46 -25.68 -14.04
N SER A 522 1.89 -26.13 -12.86
CA SER A 522 1.61 -25.45 -11.58
C SER A 522 2.25 -24.07 -11.45
N ASN A 523 3.26 -23.75 -12.26
CA ASN A 523 3.86 -22.41 -12.35
C ASN A 523 2.95 -21.40 -13.07
N GLU A 524 1.99 -21.86 -13.89
CA GLU A 524 1.14 -20.98 -14.69
C GLU A 524 -0.02 -20.42 -13.86
N HIS A 525 -0.41 -19.17 -14.14
CA HIS A 525 -1.52 -18.46 -13.48
C HIS A 525 -1.53 -18.56 -11.94
N ASN A 526 -0.33 -18.59 -11.34
CA ASN A 526 -0.12 -18.69 -9.90
C ASN A 526 -0.78 -19.92 -9.23
N LEU A 527 -1.05 -21.00 -9.99
CA LEU A 527 -1.78 -22.18 -9.50
C LEU A 527 -1.12 -22.79 -8.26
N ARG A 528 0.22 -22.92 -8.26
CA ARG A 528 0.96 -23.52 -7.14
C ARG A 528 0.68 -22.77 -5.84
N VAL A 529 0.89 -21.46 -5.83
CA VAL A 529 0.67 -20.63 -4.63
C VAL A 529 -0.79 -20.69 -4.23
N ALA A 530 -1.72 -20.48 -5.16
CA ALA A 530 -3.15 -20.52 -4.87
C ALA A 530 -3.57 -21.85 -4.21
N SER A 531 -3.07 -22.98 -4.73
CA SER A 531 -3.36 -24.30 -4.17
C SER A 531 -2.80 -24.51 -2.76
N MET A 532 -1.58 -24.04 -2.51
CA MET A 532 -0.93 -24.17 -1.20
C MET A 532 -1.52 -23.21 -0.16
N SER A 533 -1.83 -21.96 -0.55
CA SER A 533 -2.53 -21.00 0.31
C SER A 533 -3.93 -21.51 0.68
N ALA A 534 -4.66 -22.10 -0.27
CA ALA A 534 -5.94 -22.75 0.02
C ALA A 534 -5.78 -23.92 1.00
N ALA A 535 -4.74 -24.75 0.84
CA ALA A 535 -4.44 -25.84 1.76
C ALA A 535 -4.11 -25.32 3.17
N ALA A 536 -3.25 -24.32 3.30
CA ALA A 536 -2.91 -23.70 4.58
C ALA A 536 -4.13 -23.04 5.25
N ALA A 537 -4.98 -22.35 4.48
CA ALA A 537 -6.22 -21.78 4.99
C ALA A 537 -7.20 -22.85 5.47
N LEU A 538 -7.30 -23.98 4.77
CA LEU A 538 -8.10 -25.13 5.23
C LEU A 538 -7.56 -25.67 6.56
N VAL A 539 -6.25 -25.88 6.71
CA VAL A 539 -5.65 -26.33 7.98
C VAL A 539 -5.97 -25.33 9.10
N SER A 540 -5.77 -24.04 8.85
CA SER A 540 -6.05 -22.97 9.82
C SER A 540 -7.53 -22.95 10.25
N ALA A 541 -8.47 -23.14 9.32
CA ALA A 541 -9.92 -23.12 9.57
C ALA A 541 -10.51 -24.46 10.08
N SER A 542 -9.66 -25.44 10.39
CA SER A 542 -10.10 -26.80 10.72
C SER A 542 -10.77 -26.93 12.09
N ALA A 543 -11.69 -27.88 12.22
CA ALA A 543 -12.27 -28.29 13.50
C ALA A 543 -11.44 -29.41 14.17
N MET A 544 -11.79 -29.78 15.41
CA MET A 544 -11.04 -30.79 16.18
C MET A 544 -11.20 -32.23 15.63
N ASP A 545 -12.28 -32.54 14.91
CA ASP A 545 -12.56 -33.88 14.36
C ASP A 545 -11.69 -34.30 13.16
N VAL A 546 -10.86 -33.39 12.62
CA VAL A 546 -9.98 -33.67 11.48
C VAL A 546 -8.51 -33.89 11.84
N GLN A 547 -8.14 -33.91 13.13
CA GLN A 547 -6.76 -34.11 13.59
C GLN A 547 -6.08 -35.37 13.03
N GLY A 548 -6.86 -36.43 12.74
CA GLY A 548 -6.35 -37.63 12.07
C GLY A 548 -5.72 -37.34 10.70
N ILE A 549 -6.24 -36.38 9.95
CA ILE A 549 -5.72 -35.98 8.63
C ILE A 549 -4.34 -35.32 8.80
N PHE A 550 -4.15 -34.50 9.83
CA PHE A 550 -2.89 -33.77 10.05
C PHE A 550 -1.73 -34.71 10.44
N ARG A 551 -2.03 -35.74 11.23
CA ARG A 551 -1.06 -36.80 11.57
C ARG A 551 -0.55 -37.54 10.35
N GLU A 552 -1.40 -37.75 9.35
CA GLU A 552 -1.00 -38.33 8.07
C GLU A 552 -0.28 -37.32 7.18
N LEU A 553 -0.68 -36.05 7.21
CA LEU A 553 -0.16 -35.00 6.35
C LEU A 553 1.27 -34.56 6.71
N LEU A 554 1.59 -34.37 7.98
CA LEU A 554 2.88 -33.83 8.43
C LEU A 554 4.09 -34.61 7.87
N PRO A 555 4.14 -35.96 7.92
CA PRO A 555 5.21 -36.73 7.29
C PRO A 555 5.36 -36.50 5.78
N HIS A 556 4.24 -36.34 5.06
CA HIS A 556 4.27 -36.08 3.61
C HIS A 556 4.84 -34.70 3.30
N ILE A 557 4.51 -33.69 4.11
CA ILE A 557 5.08 -32.34 3.96
C ILE A 557 6.58 -32.36 4.25
N ILE A 558 7.02 -33.06 5.30
CA ILE A 558 8.44 -33.25 5.62
C ILE A 558 9.20 -33.87 4.43
N ASP A 559 8.69 -34.97 3.88
CA ASP A 559 9.36 -35.67 2.77
C ASP A 559 9.36 -34.83 1.49
N ARG A 560 8.29 -34.07 1.25
CA ARG A 560 8.22 -33.13 0.13
C ARG A 560 9.22 -32.00 0.27
N THR A 561 9.37 -31.40 1.45
CA THR A 561 10.36 -30.34 1.71
C THR A 561 11.78 -30.84 1.47
N LYS A 562 12.11 -32.07 1.93
CA LYS A 562 13.40 -32.70 1.62
C LYS A 562 13.63 -32.85 0.12
N LEU A 563 12.62 -33.29 -0.63
CA LEU A 563 12.74 -33.48 -2.08
C LEU A 563 13.03 -32.14 -2.77
N VAL A 564 12.28 -31.09 -2.43
CA VAL A 564 12.44 -29.75 -3.03
C VAL A 564 13.80 -29.15 -2.69
N LEU A 565 14.27 -29.26 -1.44
CA LEU A 565 15.60 -28.79 -1.03
C LEU A 565 16.74 -29.47 -1.81
N ASN A 566 16.58 -30.76 -2.12
CA ASN A 566 17.58 -31.53 -2.88
C ASN A 566 17.45 -31.39 -4.40
N THR A 567 16.48 -30.61 -4.89
CA THR A 567 16.29 -30.41 -6.33
C THR A 567 17.42 -29.54 -6.89
N HIS A 568 18.09 -30.04 -7.93
CA HIS A 568 19.16 -29.32 -8.62
C HIS A 568 18.56 -28.21 -9.48
N VAL A 569 19.10 -27.00 -9.33
CA VAL A 569 18.63 -25.79 -10.00
C VAL A 569 19.73 -25.30 -10.93
N ILE A 570 19.37 -25.03 -12.19
CA ILE A 570 20.31 -24.61 -13.23
C ILE A 570 20.04 -23.16 -13.66
N SER A 571 18.78 -22.72 -13.63
CA SER A 571 18.36 -21.35 -14.01
C SER A 571 17.88 -20.52 -12.81
N GLN A 572 17.83 -19.19 -12.99
CA GLN A 572 17.24 -18.29 -11.99
C GLN A 572 15.73 -18.52 -11.83
N GLU A 573 15.02 -18.79 -12.92
CA GLU A 573 13.59 -19.11 -12.91
C GLU A 573 13.28 -20.39 -12.11
N GLU A 574 14.09 -21.44 -12.28
CA GLU A 574 14.00 -22.67 -11.47
C GLU A 574 14.32 -22.40 -9.99
N LYS A 575 15.22 -21.45 -9.71
CA LYS A 575 15.56 -21.03 -8.35
C LYS A 575 14.36 -20.38 -7.68
N ASP A 576 13.74 -19.41 -8.35
CA ASP A 576 12.60 -18.65 -7.84
C ASP A 576 11.38 -19.57 -7.66
N ALA A 577 11.12 -20.46 -8.62
CA ALA A 577 10.05 -21.46 -8.51
C ALA A 577 10.26 -22.40 -7.32
N ARG A 578 11.49 -22.87 -7.09
CA ARG A 578 11.83 -23.73 -5.94
C ARG A 578 11.59 -23.00 -4.61
N GLU A 579 12.00 -21.74 -4.52
CA GLU A 579 11.84 -20.94 -3.30
C GLU A 579 10.38 -20.66 -2.98
N GLN A 580 9.57 -20.36 -3.99
CA GLN A 580 8.13 -20.19 -3.83
C GLN A 580 7.45 -21.46 -3.27
N VAL A 581 7.90 -22.65 -3.71
CA VAL A 581 7.43 -23.94 -3.16
C VAL A 581 7.86 -24.07 -1.70
N LEU A 582 9.11 -23.75 -1.36
CA LEU A 582 9.62 -23.82 0.01
C LEU A 582 8.86 -22.88 0.95
N GLY A 583 8.63 -21.63 0.55
CA GLY A 583 7.82 -20.68 1.33
C GLY A 583 6.40 -21.21 1.58
N SER A 584 5.76 -21.77 0.55
CA SER A 584 4.44 -22.41 0.68
C SER A 584 4.43 -23.59 1.66
N LEU A 585 5.47 -24.42 1.66
CA LEU A 585 5.62 -25.54 2.60
C LEU A 585 5.91 -25.06 4.03
N CYS A 586 6.66 -23.96 4.20
CA CYS A 586 6.83 -23.30 5.49
C CYS A 586 5.50 -22.80 6.05
N GLY A 587 4.64 -22.18 5.23
CA GLY A 587 3.28 -21.79 5.64
C GLY A 587 2.41 -22.98 6.07
N LEU A 588 2.58 -24.15 5.44
CA LEU A 588 1.92 -25.38 5.90
C LEU A 588 2.49 -25.89 7.23
N PHE A 589 3.81 -25.85 7.45
CA PHE A 589 4.38 -26.17 8.76
C PHE A 589 3.83 -25.24 9.84
N GLN A 590 3.80 -23.92 9.60
CA GLN A 590 3.25 -22.95 10.53
C GLN A 590 1.82 -23.31 10.93
N THR A 591 0.93 -23.47 9.94
CA THR A 591 -0.49 -23.75 10.21
C THR A 591 -0.72 -25.11 10.85
N LEU A 592 0.10 -26.14 10.54
CA LEU A 592 0.03 -27.44 11.21
C LEU A 592 0.44 -27.36 12.68
N TYR A 593 1.56 -26.69 13.00
CA TYR A 593 2.03 -26.53 14.38
C TYR A 593 1.10 -25.64 15.22
N GLN A 594 0.35 -24.72 14.61
CA GLN A 594 -0.69 -23.96 15.29
C GLN A 594 -1.96 -24.77 15.60
N ARG A 595 -2.16 -25.92 14.93
CA ARG A 595 -3.43 -26.68 15.01
C ARG A 595 -3.30 -28.07 15.61
N MET A 596 -2.12 -28.67 15.60
CA MET A 596 -1.86 -30.01 16.15
C MET A 596 -1.40 -29.93 17.61
N ASP A 597 -1.76 -30.94 18.40
CA ASP A 597 -1.26 -31.07 19.77
C ASP A 597 0.23 -31.40 19.79
N THR A 598 0.96 -30.90 20.80
CA THR A 598 2.40 -31.14 20.98
C THR A 598 2.76 -32.63 20.92
N ALA A 599 1.93 -33.49 21.52
CA ALA A 599 2.14 -34.93 21.55
C ALA A 599 2.15 -35.58 20.15
N ASP A 600 1.47 -34.99 19.17
CA ASP A 600 1.38 -35.53 17.80
C ASP A 600 2.53 -35.05 16.90
N VAL A 601 3.25 -33.98 17.28
CA VAL A 601 4.32 -33.37 16.45
C VAL A 601 5.73 -33.57 17.02
N ILE A 602 5.86 -33.77 18.35
CA ILE A 602 7.15 -33.71 19.05
C ILE A 602 8.21 -34.67 18.49
N ASP A 603 7.81 -35.88 18.08
CA ASP A 603 8.71 -36.90 17.53
C ASP A 603 9.33 -36.50 16.17
N ARG A 604 8.72 -35.54 15.47
CA ARG A 604 9.14 -35.05 14.15
C ARG A 604 9.74 -33.66 14.18
N THR A 605 9.60 -32.93 15.29
CA THR A 605 10.05 -31.55 15.41
C THR A 605 11.52 -31.34 15.14
N THR A 606 12.40 -32.24 15.60
CA THR A 606 13.84 -32.15 15.27
C THR A 606 14.10 -32.18 13.77
N GLU A 607 13.35 -33.01 13.04
CA GLU A 607 13.45 -33.11 11.60
C GLU A 607 12.93 -31.85 10.90
N VAL A 608 11.78 -31.33 11.34
CA VAL A 608 11.21 -30.07 10.84
C VAL A 608 12.16 -28.89 11.08
N MET A 609 12.69 -28.73 12.30
CA MET A 609 13.62 -27.64 12.63
C MET A 609 14.90 -27.70 11.79
N ASN A 610 15.44 -28.89 11.54
CA ASN A 610 16.59 -29.04 10.65
C ASN A 610 16.28 -28.59 9.22
N LEU A 611 15.07 -28.84 8.71
CA LEU A 611 14.64 -28.39 7.39
C LEU A 611 14.46 -26.86 7.36
N LEU A 612 13.79 -26.28 8.36
CA LEU A 612 13.61 -24.82 8.46
C LEU A 612 14.94 -24.08 8.56
N MET A 613 15.88 -24.57 9.37
CA MET A 613 17.23 -24.00 9.45
C MET A 613 18.00 -24.14 8.13
N GLN A 614 17.85 -25.24 7.39
CA GLN A 614 18.46 -25.38 6.07
C GLN A 614 17.88 -24.37 5.07
N ILE A 615 16.58 -24.11 5.10
CA ILE A 615 15.93 -23.10 4.24
C ILE A 615 16.49 -21.71 4.55
N LEU A 616 16.60 -21.35 5.83
CA LEU A 616 17.16 -20.07 6.28
C LEU A 616 18.65 -19.90 5.93
N GLN A 617 19.39 -21.00 5.73
CA GLN A 617 20.78 -20.97 5.27
C GLN A 617 20.92 -20.80 3.76
N VAL A 618 19.86 -21.01 2.98
CA VAL A 618 19.89 -20.75 1.54
C VAL A 618 19.87 -19.24 1.30
N ASN A 619 20.80 -18.75 0.47
CA ASN A 619 20.87 -17.34 0.07
C ASN A 619 19.66 -16.95 -0.81
N ASN A 620 18.55 -16.54 -0.19
CA ASN A 620 17.51 -15.69 -0.78
C ASN A 620 16.46 -15.28 0.27
N ILE A 621 16.07 -14.00 0.27
CA ILE A 621 15.18 -13.42 1.29
C ILE A 621 13.71 -13.86 1.11
N SER A 622 13.32 -14.22 -0.12
CA SER A 622 11.92 -14.42 -0.57
C SER A 622 11.10 -15.44 0.23
N CYS A 623 11.73 -16.43 0.87
CA CYS A 623 11.04 -17.48 1.64
C CYS A 623 11.43 -17.51 3.13
N HIS A 624 12.27 -16.56 3.56
CA HIS A 624 12.77 -16.52 4.95
C HIS A 624 11.65 -16.11 5.90
N GLU A 625 10.77 -15.20 5.49
CA GLU A 625 9.63 -14.77 6.31
C GLU A 625 8.74 -15.95 6.70
N GLU A 626 8.32 -16.77 5.75
CA GLU A 626 7.50 -17.95 6.03
C GLU A 626 8.24 -18.98 6.88
N ALA A 627 9.55 -19.15 6.67
CA ALA A 627 10.37 -20.05 7.49
C ALA A 627 10.46 -19.56 8.94
N PHE A 628 10.63 -18.25 9.16
CA PHE A 628 10.62 -17.65 10.50
C PHE A 628 9.25 -17.79 11.17
N PHE A 629 8.15 -17.50 10.46
CA PHE A 629 6.80 -17.74 10.98
C PHE A 629 6.58 -19.20 11.38
N ALA A 630 7.08 -20.15 10.58
CA ALA A 630 7.01 -21.57 10.92
C ALA A 630 7.83 -21.89 12.19
N VAL A 631 9.03 -21.30 12.35
CA VAL A 631 9.83 -21.48 13.57
C VAL A 631 9.11 -20.90 14.81
N GLY A 632 8.49 -19.72 14.71
CA GLY A 632 7.69 -19.15 15.79
C GLY A 632 6.54 -20.08 16.21
N ALA A 633 5.80 -20.63 15.24
CA ALA A 633 4.74 -21.61 15.50
C ALA A 633 5.27 -22.90 16.14
N VAL A 634 6.44 -23.40 15.71
CA VAL A 634 7.10 -24.56 16.33
C VAL A 634 7.46 -24.27 17.77
N ALA A 635 8.06 -23.11 18.05
CA ALA A 635 8.43 -22.69 19.41
C ALA A 635 7.20 -22.60 20.32
N ALA A 636 6.14 -21.91 19.88
CA ALA A 636 4.90 -21.79 20.64
C ALA A 636 4.22 -23.13 20.94
N ASN A 637 4.33 -24.12 20.05
CA ASN A 637 3.69 -25.43 20.24
C ASN A 637 4.45 -26.36 21.20
N ILE A 638 5.79 -26.34 21.18
CA ILE A 638 6.62 -27.27 21.96
C ILE A 638 7.22 -26.66 23.23
N GLU A 639 7.03 -25.34 23.42
CA GLU A 639 7.42 -24.56 24.59
C GLU A 639 8.90 -24.81 24.98
N GLU A 640 9.18 -25.15 26.24
CA GLU A 640 10.53 -25.39 26.77
C GLU A 640 11.33 -26.43 25.96
N SER A 641 10.66 -27.34 25.25
CA SER A 641 11.31 -28.34 24.38
C SER A 641 11.98 -27.72 23.14
N PHE A 642 11.80 -26.41 22.90
CA PHE A 642 12.47 -25.66 21.84
C PHE A 642 13.91 -25.28 22.18
N LEU A 643 14.25 -25.21 23.47
CA LEU A 643 15.57 -24.79 23.96
C LEU A 643 16.77 -25.48 23.26
N PRO A 644 16.75 -26.80 22.96
CA PRO A 644 17.87 -27.47 22.29
C PRO A 644 18.23 -26.90 20.91
N PHE A 645 17.30 -26.22 20.23
CA PHE A 645 17.54 -25.64 18.90
C PHE A 645 18.18 -24.25 18.96
N MET A 646 18.06 -23.54 20.08
CA MET A 646 18.46 -22.14 20.21
C MET A 646 19.93 -21.88 19.87
N GLN A 647 20.83 -22.78 20.26
CA GLN A 647 22.26 -22.61 19.99
C GLN A 647 22.56 -22.53 18.48
N GLN A 648 21.85 -23.31 17.66
CA GLN A 648 22.04 -23.33 16.20
C GLN A 648 21.19 -22.28 15.49
N PHE A 649 20.03 -21.95 16.05
CA PHE A 649 19.08 -21.01 15.45
C PHE A 649 19.44 -19.54 15.70
N THR A 650 20.02 -19.20 16.87
CA THR A 650 20.32 -17.80 17.24
C THR A 650 21.12 -17.02 16.18
N PRO A 651 22.17 -17.58 15.54
CA PRO A 651 22.88 -16.87 14.47
C PRO A 651 22.00 -16.52 13.27
N LEU A 652 21.05 -17.40 12.90
CA LEU A 652 20.10 -17.16 11.80
C LEU A 652 19.09 -16.07 12.18
N LEU A 653 18.60 -16.11 13.41
CA LEU A 653 17.71 -15.07 13.95
C LEU A 653 18.38 -13.69 13.95
N VAL A 654 19.65 -13.62 14.39
CA VAL A 654 20.43 -12.37 14.36
C VAL A 654 20.62 -11.86 12.93
N GLN A 655 20.85 -12.74 11.96
CA GLN A 655 20.96 -12.36 10.55
C GLN A 655 19.65 -11.73 10.03
N GLY A 656 18.49 -12.29 10.39
CA GLY A 656 17.18 -11.72 10.06
C GLY A 656 16.96 -10.34 10.70
N LEU A 657 17.26 -10.21 12.00
CA LEU A 657 17.15 -8.95 12.74
C LEU A 657 18.08 -7.84 12.22
N GLN A 658 19.16 -8.17 11.52
CA GLN A 658 20.12 -7.21 10.97
C GLN A 658 19.75 -6.71 9.55
N GLN A 659 18.67 -7.21 8.94
CA GLN A 659 18.18 -6.75 7.63
C GLN A 659 17.40 -5.42 7.74
N PHE A 660 18.06 -4.35 8.17
CA PHE A 660 17.42 -3.05 8.42
C PHE A 660 16.80 -2.38 7.19
N SER A 661 17.16 -2.82 5.99
CA SER A 661 16.59 -2.33 4.72
C SER A 661 15.36 -3.11 4.26
N ILE A 662 14.92 -4.13 5.00
CA ILE A 662 13.80 -5.01 4.63
C ILE A 662 12.81 -5.09 5.80
N ASP A 663 11.80 -4.22 5.76
CA ASP A 663 10.87 -3.96 6.86
C ASP A 663 10.09 -5.21 7.31
N SER A 664 9.60 -5.99 6.35
CA SER A 664 8.85 -7.22 6.58
C SER A 664 9.70 -8.27 7.29
N MET A 665 10.90 -8.54 6.78
CA MET A 665 11.86 -9.47 7.38
C MET A 665 12.24 -9.07 8.81
N LEU A 666 12.51 -7.78 9.05
CA LEU A 666 12.80 -7.29 10.39
C LEU A 666 11.61 -7.51 11.34
N SER A 667 10.40 -7.14 10.91
CA SER A 667 9.17 -7.29 11.71
C SER A 667 8.90 -8.74 12.07
N VAL A 668 9.02 -9.66 11.12
CA VAL A 668 8.84 -11.10 11.34
C VAL A 668 9.90 -11.65 12.28
N SER A 669 11.16 -11.24 12.12
CA SER A 669 12.26 -11.69 12.98
C SER A 669 12.05 -11.23 14.44
N VAL A 670 11.53 -10.01 14.65
CA VAL A 670 11.16 -9.50 15.97
C VAL A 670 9.99 -10.31 16.54
N GLY A 671 8.97 -10.63 15.73
CA GLY A 671 7.87 -11.51 16.14
C GLY A 671 8.35 -12.87 16.63
N VAL A 672 9.29 -13.50 15.93
CA VAL A 672 9.88 -14.78 16.36
C VAL A 672 10.67 -14.65 17.66
N VAL A 673 11.32 -13.51 17.94
CA VAL A 673 11.93 -13.27 19.25
C VAL A 673 10.86 -13.32 20.35
N VAL A 674 9.71 -12.68 20.13
CA VAL A 674 8.58 -12.66 21.08
C VAL A 674 8.02 -14.07 21.28
N ASP A 675 7.77 -14.81 20.20
CA ASP A 675 7.27 -16.19 20.27
C ASP A 675 8.23 -17.10 21.07
N ILE A 676 9.54 -16.97 20.84
CA ILE A 676 10.56 -17.73 21.56
C ILE A 676 10.62 -17.32 23.03
N CYS A 677 10.55 -16.01 23.33
CA CYS A 677 10.52 -15.50 24.70
C CYS A 677 9.34 -16.09 25.48
N ALA A 678 8.15 -16.13 24.88
CA ALA A 678 6.97 -16.76 25.47
C ALA A 678 7.14 -18.27 25.64
N ALA A 679 7.75 -18.96 24.68
CA ALA A 679 7.90 -20.42 24.67
C ALA A 679 8.90 -20.96 25.70
N ILE A 680 10.08 -20.33 25.85
CA ILE A 680 11.17 -20.85 26.71
C ILE A 680 11.43 -20.00 27.97
N GLY A 681 10.76 -18.85 28.10
CA GLY A 681 10.80 -18.00 29.29
C GLY A 681 12.23 -17.71 29.78
N PRO A 682 12.56 -17.97 31.06
CA PRO A 682 13.87 -17.66 31.63
C PRO A 682 15.05 -18.34 30.93
N ALA A 683 14.82 -19.45 30.21
CA ALA A 683 15.86 -20.13 29.45
C ALA A 683 16.36 -19.31 28.24
N PHE A 684 15.69 -18.21 27.88
CA PHE A 684 16.14 -17.26 26.87
C PHE A 684 17.35 -16.41 27.32
N GLN A 685 17.59 -16.29 28.63
CA GLN A 685 18.63 -15.42 29.20
C GLN A 685 20.02 -15.53 28.52
N PRO A 686 20.56 -16.71 28.18
CA PRO A 686 21.88 -16.83 27.54
C PRO A 686 21.98 -16.16 26.16
N PHE A 687 20.84 -15.91 25.50
CA PHE A 687 20.75 -15.35 24.15
C PHE A 687 20.35 -13.87 24.16
N ALA A 688 19.80 -13.38 25.28
CA ALA A 688 19.21 -12.05 25.41
C ALA A 688 20.18 -10.91 25.07
N ASP A 689 21.45 -10.99 25.51
CA ASP A 689 22.43 -9.92 25.26
C ASP A 689 22.66 -9.65 23.78
N THR A 690 22.79 -10.71 22.98
CA THR A 690 22.98 -10.58 21.53
C THR A 690 21.75 -9.99 20.86
N VAL A 691 20.56 -10.48 21.21
CA VAL A 691 19.29 -10.02 20.61
C VAL A 691 19.02 -8.56 20.98
N VAL A 692 19.10 -8.20 22.27
CA VAL A 692 18.86 -6.83 22.76
C VAL A 692 19.82 -5.84 22.11
N GLN A 693 21.10 -6.18 21.95
CA GLN A 693 22.06 -5.30 21.27
C GLN A 693 21.66 -5.00 19.81
N VAL A 694 21.16 -6.00 19.08
CA VAL A 694 20.69 -5.82 17.69
C VAL A 694 19.43 -4.97 17.65
N LEU A 695 18.46 -5.19 18.54
CA LEU A 695 17.24 -4.36 18.63
C LEU A 695 17.57 -2.90 18.96
N LEU A 696 18.53 -2.66 19.85
CA LEU A 696 19.02 -1.31 20.17
C LEU A 696 19.73 -0.65 18.97
N GLN A 697 20.46 -1.43 18.16
CA GLN A 697 21.07 -0.93 16.93
C GLN A 697 19.99 -0.55 15.91
N CYS A 698 18.95 -1.38 15.75
CA CYS A 698 17.81 -1.15 14.88
C CYS A 698 17.13 0.20 15.16
N LEU A 699 16.87 0.53 16.44
CA LEU A 699 16.23 1.80 16.80
C LEU A 699 17.10 3.04 16.48
N ARG A 700 18.42 2.88 16.44
CA ARG A 700 19.39 3.95 16.15
C ARG A 700 19.66 4.13 14.66
N ASP A 701 19.30 3.15 13.84
CA ASP A 701 19.53 3.20 12.41
C ASP A 701 18.51 4.12 11.73
N GLY A 702 19.00 5.00 10.86
CA GLY A 702 18.19 5.95 10.11
C GLY A 702 17.56 5.35 8.84
N SER A 703 18.01 4.16 8.42
CA SER A 703 17.46 3.44 7.26
C SER A 703 16.22 2.62 7.58
N VAL A 704 15.97 2.30 8.85
CA VAL A 704 14.80 1.53 9.29
C VAL A 704 13.55 2.36 9.14
N VAL A 705 12.56 1.82 8.42
CA VAL A 705 11.27 2.49 8.23
C VAL A 705 10.58 2.71 9.57
N ARG A 706 10.01 3.90 9.69
CA ARG A 706 9.43 4.44 10.92
C ARG A 706 8.41 3.47 11.53
N ASP A 707 7.59 2.84 10.70
CA ASP A 707 6.46 2.01 11.12
C ASP A 707 6.87 0.63 11.68
N VAL A 708 8.13 0.22 11.50
CA VAL A 708 8.68 -1.01 12.10
C VAL A 708 9.17 -0.78 13.54
N LYS A 709 9.56 0.46 13.88
CA LYS A 709 10.13 0.81 15.19
C LYS A 709 9.18 0.49 16.36
N PRO A 710 7.86 0.70 16.28
CA PRO A 710 6.92 0.28 17.32
C PRO A 710 7.03 -1.21 17.67
N THR A 711 7.14 -2.11 16.67
CA THR A 711 7.30 -3.55 16.89
C THR A 711 8.58 -3.90 17.66
N VAL A 712 9.68 -3.20 17.37
CA VAL A 712 10.95 -3.35 18.11
C VAL A 712 10.81 -2.84 19.54
N VAL A 713 10.03 -1.78 19.74
CA VAL A 713 9.78 -1.17 21.05
C VAL A 713 9.00 -2.11 21.95
N SER A 714 7.90 -2.71 21.48
CA SER A 714 7.08 -3.62 22.29
C SER A 714 7.86 -4.88 22.70
N ALA A 715 8.71 -5.42 21.82
CA ALA A 715 9.51 -6.63 22.07
C ALA A 715 10.43 -6.53 23.30
N PHE A 716 10.83 -5.31 23.72
CA PHE A 716 11.56 -5.14 24.98
C PHE A 716 10.75 -5.55 26.21
N GLY A 717 9.42 -5.33 26.18
CA GLY A 717 8.50 -5.80 27.21
C GLY A 717 8.47 -7.32 27.27
N ASP A 718 8.35 -7.99 26.13
CA ASP A 718 8.31 -9.46 26.04
C ASP A 718 9.61 -10.12 26.51
N ILE A 719 10.76 -9.56 26.13
CA ILE A 719 12.07 -10.02 26.62
C ILE A 719 12.15 -9.83 28.14
N ALA A 720 11.68 -8.70 28.67
CA ALA A 720 11.69 -8.45 30.11
C ALA A 720 10.80 -9.43 30.88
N MET A 721 9.63 -9.77 30.35
CA MET A 721 8.77 -10.81 30.93
C MET A 721 9.47 -12.18 30.92
N ALA A 722 10.13 -12.54 29.82
CA ALA A 722 10.79 -13.83 29.71
C ALA A 722 11.99 -14.00 30.66
N ILE A 723 12.89 -13.00 30.73
CA ILE A 723 14.14 -13.13 31.52
C ILE A 723 14.04 -12.53 32.93
N GLN A 724 12.93 -11.87 33.24
CA GLN A 724 12.59 -11.34 34.56
C GLN A 724 13.72 -10.49 35.17
N ALA A 725 14.18 -10.81 36.38
CA ALA A 725 15.25 -10.07 37.08
C ALA A 725 16.56 -9.97 36.28
N ALA A 726 16.81 -10.88 35.33
CA ALA A 726 17.99 -10.80 34.46
C ALA A 726 17.93 -9.66 33.44
N TYR A 727 16.81 -8.94 33.35
CA TYR A 727 16.64 -7.76 32.48
C TYR A 727 17.31 -6.49 33.03
N GLU A 728 17.76 -6.49 34.29
CA GLU A 728 18.43 -5.36 34.96
C GLU A 728 19.51 -4.65 34.11
N PRO A 729 20.41 -5.35 33.37
CA PRO A 729 21.45 -4.69 32.57
C PRO A 729 20.91 -3.81 31.43
N TYR A 730 19.70 -4.09 30.93
CA TYR A 730 19.10 -3.41 29.78
C TYR A 730 18.14 -2.30 30.19
N LEU A 731 17.70 -2.31 31.44
CA LEU A 731 16.61 -1.48 31.95
C LEU A 731 16.84 0.02 31.74
N GLN A 732 18.02 0.52 32.09
CA GLN A 732 18.29 1.97 32.02
C GLN A 732 18.25 2.49 30.58
N VAL A 733 18.84 1.76 29.64
CA VAL A 733 18.91 2.15 28.22
C VAL A 733 17.52 2.06 27.59
N THR A 734 16.77 1.01 27.88
CA THR A 734 15.44 0.79 27.31
C THR A 734 14.43 1.80 27.83
N VAL A 735 14.41 2.09 29.14
CA VAL A 735 13.55 3.15 29.69
C VAL A 735 13.86 4.53 29.10
N MET A 736 15.14 4.89 28.89
CA MET A 736 15.49 6.15 28.23
C MET A 736 14.91 6.25 26.80
N LEU A 737 14.96 5.16 26.03
CA LEU A 737 14.39 5.11 24.69
C LEU A 737 12.86 5.20 24.71
N LEU A 738 12.20 4.48 25.62
CA LEU A 738 10.75 4.55 25.81
C LEU A 738 10.30 5.96 26.20
N MET A 739 11.08 6.65 27.06
CA MET A 739 10.80 8.04 27.41
C MET A 739 10.91 8.97 26.20
N GLN A 740 11.91 8.79 25.34
CA GLN A 740 12.04 9.56 24.10
C GLN A 740 10.88 9.30 23.13
N ALA A 741 10.47 8.04 22.98
CA ALA A 741 9.34 7.65 22.13
C ALA A 741 8.00 8.22 22.66
N SER A 742 7.79 8.19 23.97
CA SER A 742 6.58 8.69 24.64
C SER A 742 6.34 10.20 24.47
N GLN A 743 7.39 10.96 24.12
CA GLN A 743 7.32 12.40 23.92
C GLN A 743 6.99 12.80 22.48
N GLN A 744 6.92 11.84 21.55
CA GLN A 744 6.53 12.16 20.17
C GLN A 744 5.03 12.50 20.08
N THR A 745 4.73 13.50 19.26
CA THR A 745 3.38 14.01 19.01
C THR A 745 3.12 14.07 17.52
N ALA A 746 1.86 13.88 17.11
CA ALA A 746 1.47 14.03 15.72
C ALA A 746 1.57 15.51 15.29
N GLU A 747 2.35 15.80 14.26
CA GLU A 747 2.47 17.14 13.66
C GLU A 747 1.44 17.36 12.53
N SER A 748 0.80 16.29 12.04
CA SER A 748 -0.29 16.31 11.05
C SER A 748 -1.36 15.25 11.41
N PRO A 749 -2.61 15.39 10.92
CA PRO A 749 -3.65 14.38 11.09
C PRO A 749 -3.24 12.98 10.59
N GLU A 750 -2.48 12.90 9.49
CA GLU A 750 -1.99 11.64 8.89
C GLU A 750 -1.02 10.89 9.82
N MET A 751 -0.35 11.59 10.74
CA MET A 751 0.58 10.97 11.69
C MET A 751 -0.10 10.43 12.95
N ILE A 752 -1.39 10.69 13.16
CA ILE A 752 -2.10 10.27 14.36
C ILE A 752 -2.05 8.73 14.52
N ASP A 753 -2.31 7.99 13.46
CA ASP A 753 -2.35 6.51 13.49
C ASP A 753 -0.98 5.92 13.83
N PHE A 754 0.08 6.44 13.21
CA PHE A 754 1.45 6.05 13.54
C PHE A 754 1.77 6.35 15.01
N ILE A 755 1.43 7.55 15.49
CA ILE A 755 1.71 7.97 16.86
C ILE A 755 0.93 7.11 17.86
N ASN A 756 -0.32 6.73 17.57
CA ASN A 756 -1.08 5.81 18.41
C ASN A 756 -0.50 4.40 18.41
N THR A 757 0.02 3.93 17.26
CA THR A 757 0.77 2.65 17.18
C THR A 757 2.02 2.70 18.07
N LEU A 758 2.82 3.77 17.95
CA LEU A 758 4.01 3.96 18.79
C LEU A 758 3.66 4.02 20.29
N ARG A 759 2.61 4.76 20.66
CA ARG A 759 2.13 4.87 22.05
C ARG A 759 1.71 3.51 22.60
N THR A 760 0.96 2.74 21.82
CA THR A 760 0.56 1.37 22.16
C THR A 760 1.78 0.51 22.47
N SER A 761 2.78 0.49 21.58
CA SER A 761 4.00 -0.30 21.79
C SER A 761 4.82 0.17 23.01
N VAL A 762 4.88 1.48 23.28
CA VAL A 762 5.54 2.01 24.48
C VAL A 762 4.82 1.57 25.76
N LEU A 763 3.49 1.58 25.77
CA LEU A 763 2.68 1.12 26.90
C LEU A 763 2.85 -0.39 27.15
N GLU A 764 2.88 -1.19 26.09
CA GLU A 764 3.16 -2.64 26.15
C GLU A 764 4.55 -2.92 26.71
N ALA A 765 5.56 -2.20 26.22
CA ALA A 765 6.93 -2.33 26.72
C ALA A 765 7.03 -2.00 28.22
N TYR A 766 6.41 -0.91 28.68
CA TYR A 766 6.38 -0.58 30.10
C TYR A 766 5.63 -1.62 30.94
N SER A 767 4.53 -2.17 30.43
CA SER A 767 3.75 -3.21 31.11
C SER A 767 4.60 -4.48 31.27
N GLY A 768 5.21 -4.95 30.18
CA GLY A 768 6.08 -6.14 30.21
C GLY A 768 7.31 -5.98 31.11
N ILE A 769 7.95 -4.80 31.11
CA ILE A 769 9.07 -4.52 32.03
C ILE A 769 8.60 -4.52 33.50
N THR A 770 7.44 -3.92 33.78
CA THR A 770 6.89 -3.86 35.14
C THR A 770 6.58 -5.26 35.66
N VAL A 771 5.86 -6.06 34.88
CA VAL A 771 5.48 -7.44 35.22
C VAL A 771 6.71 -8.33 35.34
N GLY A 772 7.59 -8.34 34.33
CA GLY A 772 8.78 -9.20 34.33
C GLY A 772 9.72 -8.95 35.52
N LEU A 773 9.99 -7.68 35.86
CA LEU A 773 10.81 -7.36 37.03
C LEU A 773 10.11 -7.74 38.35
N SER A 774 8.79 -7.60 38.44
CA SER A 774 8.01 -7.99 39.61
C SER A 774 8.05 -9.50 39.84
N GLU A 775 7.80 -10.30 38.81
CA GLU A 775 7.89 -11.76 38.88
C GLU A 775 9.31 -12.23 39.25
N GLY A 776 10.34 -11.52 38.80
CA GLY A 776 11.74 -11.73 39.20
C GLY A 776 12.08 -11.27 40.62
N GLY A 777 11.13 -10.72 41.37
CA GLY A 777 11.34 -10.17 42.72
C GLY A 777 12.20 -8.90 42.76
N ARG A 778 12.30 -8.17 41.64
CA ARG A 778 13.11 -6.97 41.46
C ARG A 778 12.29 -5.75 41.00
N ALA A 779 11.02 -5.66 41.39
CA ALA A 779 10.18 -4.49 41.14
C ALA A 779 10.80 -3.18 41.67
N ASP A 780 11.67 -3.26 42.68
CA ASP A 780 12.43 -2.14 43.24
C ASP A 780 13.26 -1.39 42.19
N LEU A 781 13.73 -2.08 41.15
CA LEU A 781 14.50 -1.50 40.05
C LEU A 781 13.71 -0.53 39.19
N PHE A 782 12.39 -0.73 39.06
CA PHE A 782 11.55 0.09 38.19
C PHE A 782 10.95 1.31 38.91
N VAL A 783 10.99 1.35 40.24
CA VAL A 783 10.37 2.42 41.06
C VAL A 783 10.82 3.81 40.65
N GLY A 784 12.12 3.97 40.33
CA GLY A 784 12.67 5.26 39.89
C GLY A 784 12.16 5.73 38.53
N SER A 785 11.64 4.81 37.70
CA SER A 785 11.10 5.06 36.37
C SER A 785 9.59 5.30 36.36
N VAL A 786 8.88 5.03 37.46
CA VAL A 786 7.43 5.23 37.57
C VAL A 786 7.00 6.69 37.33
N PRO A 787 7.67 7.74 37.88
CA PRO A 787 7.20 9.10 37.68
C PRO A 787 7.18 9.55 36.20
N PRO A 788 8.23 9.29 35.38
CA PRO A 788 8.14 9.51 33.93
C PRO A 788 7.01 8.74 33.24
N VAL A 789 6.74 7.49 33.61
CA VAL A 789 5.62 6.70 33.05
C VAL A 789 4.28 7.37 33.35
N LEU A 790 4.09 7.82 34.59
CA LEU A 790 2.87 8.54 34.97
C LEU A 790 2.73 9.90 34.29
N GLN A 791 3.84 10.58 33.99
CA GLN A 791 3.81 11.81 33.20
C GLN A 791 3.28 11.55 31.79
N PHE A 792 3.71 10.45 31.17
CA PHE A 792 3.20 10.03 29.86
C PHE A 792 1.71 9.66 29.93
N LEU A 793 1.28 8.86 30.92
CA LEU A 793 -0.14 8.53 31.11
C LEU A 793 -1.00 9.78 31.37
N ASN A 794 -0.49 10.76 32.11
CA ASN A 794 -1.18 12.04 32.31
C ASN A 794 -1.36 12.81 31.00
N LEU A 795 -0.37 12.79 30.10
CA LEU A 795 -0.50 13.38 28.77
C LEU A 795 -1.63 12.72 27.97
N LEU A 796 -1.70 11.38 27.99
CA LEU A 796 -2.77 10.61 27.34
C LEU A 796 -4.16 10.91 27.93
N ALA A 797 -4.26 11.18 29.23
CA ALA A 797 -5.54 11.53 29.87
C ALA A 797 -6.20 12.75 29.22
N THR A 798 -5.39 13.70 28.75
CA THR A 798 -5.83 14.94 28.09
C THR A 798 -5.79 14.91 26.56
N ASP A 799 -5.14 13.90 25.97
CA ASP A 799 -5.02 13.78 24.52
C ASP A 799 -6.34 13.40 23.87
N GLN A 800 -6.78 14.16 22.88
CA GLN A 800 -8.00 13.92 22.11
C GLN A 800 -7.77 13.01 20.89
N THR A 801 -6.51 12.79 20.51
CA THR A 801 -6.11 11.99 19.35
C THR A 801 -5.92 10.50 19.68
N LYS A 802 -5.99 10.11 20.97
CA LYS A 802 -5.84 8.72 21.38
C LYS A 802 -7.02 7.87 20.92
N ASP A 803 -6.74 6.65 20.47
CA ASP A 803 -7.75 5.65 20.15
C ASP A 803 -8.07 4.75 21.36
N ASP A 804 -9.02 3.83 21.17
CA ASP A 804 -9.46 2.88 22.20
C ASP A 804 -8.33 1.90 22.60
N MET A 805 -7.42 1.55 21.69
CA MET A 805 -6.29 0.65 21.98
C MET A 805 -5.27 1.32 22.91
N VAL A 806 -4.89 2.58 22.63
CA VAL A 806 -4.04 3.38 23.50
C VAL A 806 -4.69 3.56 24.87
N LEU A 807 -6.00 3.81 24.91
CA LEU A 807 -6.74 3.94 26.17
C LEU A 807 -6.75 2.62 26.97
N GLN A 808 -7.01 1.49 26.30
CA GLN A 808 -6.96 0.16 26.90
C GLN A 808 -5.61 -0.12 27.55
N LYS A 809 -4.52 0.07 26.80
CA LYS A 809 -3.15 -0.22 27.26
C LYS A 809 -2.70 0.76 28.34
N ALA A 810 -3.13 2.03 28.28
CA ALA A 810 -2.84 3.02 29.31
C ALA A 810 -3.47 2.65 30.64
N VAL A 811 -4.72 2.19 30.61
CA VAL A 811 -5.43 1.75 31.82
C VAL A 811 -4.93 0.40 32.31
N ALA A 812 -4.56 -0.53 31.42
CA ALA A 812 -3.91 -1.79 31.78
C ALA A 812 -2.60 -1.53 32.56
N LEU A 813 -1.74 -0.66 32.05
CA LEU A 813 -0.48 -0.29 32.72
C LEU A 813 -0.70 0.33 34.11
N LEU A 814 -1.75 1.13 34.32
CA LEU A 814 -2.11 1.62 35.65
C LEU A 814 -2.47 0.47 36.61
N GLY A 815 -3.16 -0.55 36.11
CA GLY A 815 -3.50 -1.76 36.85
C GLY A 815 -2.26 -2.60 37.17
N ASP A 816 -1.36 -2.79 36.21
CA ASP A 816 -0.09 -3.50 36.37
C ASP A 816 0.79 -2.82 37.43
N LEU A 817 0.96 -1.49 37.35
CA LEU A 817 1.70 -0.72 38.37
C LEU A 817 1.08 -0.93 39.76
N ALA A 818 -0.24 -0.91 39.88
CA ALA A 818 -0.93 -1.11 41.16
C ALA A 818 -0.76 -2.53 41.71
N ASN A 819 -0.87 -3.55 40.84
CA ASN A 819 -0.81 -4.97 41.20
C ASN A 819 0.62 -5.40 41.55
N GLU A 820 1.60 -5.01 40.72
CA GLU A 820 2.96 -5.51 40.79
C GLU A 820 3.85 -4.74 41.76
N MET A 821 3.69 -3.41 41.87
CA MET A 821 4.59 -2.58 42.68
C MET A 821 4.02 -2.25 44.08
N GLY A 822 2.73 -2.51 44.29
CA GLY A 822 2.08 -2.42 45.59
C GLY A 822 2.26 -1.05 46.29
N PRO A 823 2.54 -1.02 47.61
CA PRO A 823 2.55 0.23 48.40
C PRO A 823 3.53 1.31 47.91
N GLN A 824 4.55 0.96 47.14
CA GLN A 824 5.60 1.89 46.68
C GLN A 824 5.05 2.92 45.67
N VAL A 825 4.01 2.56 44.91
CA VAL A 825 3.37 3.44 43.92
C VAL A 825 2.06 4.06 44.41
N LYS A 826 1.63 3.75 45.64
CA LYS A 826 0.35 4.21 46.21
C LYS A 826 0.16 5.72 46.10
N ASN A 827 1.15 6.51 46.54
CA ASN A 827 1.06 7.98 46.46
C ASN A 827 1.07 8.49 45.02
N HIS A 828 1.74 7.78 44.12
CA HIS A 828 1.85 8.15 42.72
C HIS A 828 0.54 7.94 41.96
N LEU A 829 -0.22 6.88 42.31
CA LEU A 829 -1.51 6.54 41.70
C LEU A 829 -2.72 7.30 42.29
N GLN A 830 -2.53 8.16 43.29
CA GLN A 830 -3.59 9.05 43.82
C GLN A 830 -3.80 10.33 43.00
N GLN A 831 -3.09 10.48 41.88
CA GLN A 831 -3.18 11.66 41.04
C GLN A 831 -4.53 11.72 40.29
N PRO A 832 -5.13 12.91 40.08
CA PRO A 832 -6.46 13.05 39.48
C PRO A 832 -6.63 12.43 38.10
N PHE A 833 -5.57 12.45 37.27
CA PHE A 833 -5.62 11.93 35.91
C PHE A 833 -5.84 10.41 35.86
N VAL A 834 -5.49 9.68 36.94
CA VAL A 834 -5.67 8.22 37.03
C VAL A 834 -7.16 7.87 36.98
N GLU A 835 -7.97 8.52 37.82
CA GLU A 835 -9.42 8.30 37.82
C GLU A 835 -10.05 8.83 36.52
N GLN A 836 -9.50 9.89 35.93
CA GLN A 836 -9.94 10.41 34.64
C GLN A 836 -9.77 9.36 33.53
N LEU A 837 -8.59 8.73 33.41
CA LEU A 837 -8.33 7.69 32.41
C LEU A 837 -9.24 6.46 32.62
N VAL A 838 -9.33 5.97 33.86
CA VAL A 838 -10.19 4.82 34.20
C VAL A 838 -11.66 5.13 33.88
N SER A 839 -12.12 6.34 34.16
CA SER A 839 -13.49 6.77 33.85
C SER A 839 -13.75 6.91 32.35
N GLN A 840 -12.77 7.41 31.57
CA GLN A 840 -12.84 7.44 30.11
C GLN A 840 -12.98 6.02 29.54
N ALA A 841 -12.18 5.07 30.03
CA ALA A 841 -12.21 3.69 29.57
C ALA A 841 -13.51 2.96 29.96
N VAL A 842 -14.05 3.21 31.15
CA VAL A 842 -15.38 2.69 31.55
C VAL A 842 -16.51 3.21 30.67
N ALA A 843 -16.36 4.42 30.10
CA ALA A 843 -17.33 5.02 29.21
C ALA A 843 -17.15 4.61 27.73
N SER A 844 -16.14 3.82 27.38
CA SER A 844 -15.91 3.36 26.01
C SER A 844 -17.04 2.41 25.55
N GLN A 845 -17.31 2.42 24.24
CA GLN A 845 -18.25 1.48 23.62
C GLN A 845 -17.62 0.09 23.45
N ASP A 846 -16.30 0.02 23.41
CA ASP A 846 -15.55 -1.23 23.32
C ASP A 846 -15.67 -2.03 24.63
N GLU A 847 -16.03 -3.31 24.52
CA GLU A 847 -16.18 -4.21 25.67
C GLU A 847 -14.83 -4.56 26.30
N SER A 848 -13.80 -4.78 25.50
CA SER A 848 -12.44 -5.10 25.97
C SER A 848 -11.87 -3.93 26.78
N VAL A 849 -12.02 -2.69 26.29
CA VAL A 849 -11.58 -1.49 27.02
C VAL A 849 -12.24 -1.41 28.41
N ARG A 850 -13.55 -1.67 28.47
CA ARG A 850 -14.30 -1.66 29.74
C ARG A 850 -13.85 -2.76 30.70
N GLN A 851 -13.58 -3.97 30.21
CA GLN A 851 -13.08 -5.08 31.04
C GLN A 851 -11.72 -4.74 31.68
N TYR A 852 -10.78 -4.19 30.92
CA TYR A 852 -9.49 -3.74 31.46
C TYR A 852 -9.65 -2.59 32.45
N ALA A 853 -10.58 -1.66 32.20
CA ALA A 853 -10.85 -0.56 33.11
C ALA A 853 -11.42 -1.01 34.46
N GLU A 854 -12.32 -1.98 34.45
CA GLU A 854 -12.86 -2.59 35.68
C GLU A 854 -11.77 -3.31 36.47
N TRP A 855 -10.94 -4.11 35.79
CA TRP A 855 -9.81 -4.80 36.40
C TRP A 855 -8.82 -3.82 37.03
N SER A 856 -8.37 -2.80 36.28
CA SER A 856 -7.43 -1.80 36.81
C SER A 856 -8.01 -1.02 37.99
N ARG A 857 -9.31 -0.67 37.93
CA ARG A 857 -10.00 -0.01 39.05
C ARG A 857 -9.99 -0.89 40.30
N GLU A 858 -10.23 -2.19 40.17
CA GLU A 858 -10.17 -3.14 41.29
C GLU A 858 -8.77 -3.17 41.92
N LYS A 859 -7.72 -3.28 41.09
CA LYS A 859 -6.32 -3.30 41.56
C LYS A 859 -5.92 -2.02 42.29
N ILE A 860 -6.28 -0.87 41.72
CA ILE A 860 -6.01 0.43 42.33
C ILE A 860 -6.77 0.55 43.67
N GLN A 861 -8.04 0.17 43.72
CA GLN A 861 -8.83 0.23 44.96
C GLN A 861 -8.28 -0.68 46.06
N ALA A 862 -7.88 -1.91 45.73
CA ALA A 862 -7.24 -2.83 46.66
C ALA A 862 -5.96 -2.21 47.26
N LEU A 863 -5.12 -1.58 46.43
CA LEU A 863 -3.94 -0.87 46.89
C LEU A 863 -4.27 0.32 47.82
N MET A 864 -5.35 1.05 47.55
CA MET A 864 -5.79 2.17 48.37
C MET A 864 -6.30 1.72 49.74
N GLN A 865 -7.01 0.60 49.81
CA GLN A 865 -7.53 0.04 51.06
C GLN A 865 -6.42 -0.54 51.96
N GLY A 866 -5.29 -0.95 51.38
CA GLY A 866 -4.19 -1.60 52.10
C GLY A 866 -4.54 -3.06 52.47
N PRO A 867 -3.56 -3.87 52.92
CA PRO A 867 -3.83 -5.19 53.45
C PRO A 867 -4.69 -5.16 54.72
#